data_AF-A0A3M1XNA6-F1
#
_entry.id   AF-A0A3M1XNA6-F1
#
_cell.length_a   1.000
_cell.length_b   1.000
_cell.length_c   1.000
_cell.angle_alpha   90.00
_cell.angle_beta   90.00
_cell.angle_gamma   90.00
#
_symmetry.space_group_name_H-M   'P 1'
#
loop_
_entity.id
_entity.type
_entity.pdbx_description
1 polymer ?
#
loop_
_entity_poly.entity_id
_entity_poly.type
_entity_poly.pdbx_seq_one_letter_code
_entity_poly.pdbx_strand_id
1 'polypeptide(L)'
;MRIERYVTPRLTADGAGAPFADPVNARAEKICAALIIAASFILFSLYSVLTPLFEASDELWHYPMVQHLATGGGLPVQRAGQTDAEAPWRQEGSQPPLYYWIAAAFSAPFDSSNWRDIRRINPHSDMGVPTRDGNVNVVLHTPAEAWPWERATLAVRAARLASILMSTATVFFAYLVARELFPNDAARRTRDASLLRLASPVIVACTPMFAFISGAINNDNAAVLFSTVGLWWALRLMRLGDLSLKSAVVAGAIAGLGALSKSSALGLVGLFGLAGLLTAVDARRKAQDAPRSLVFRLSSFVFVTLVVTLLISGWWFVRNQALYGDLLGWNAFLDVVGRRDQPASPAQLWSEREGFIWAYWGVFGAMNVIMSPWVYDVLNGLAALAVVGLVLRVASAVLGKAPLRQDAGRQILLCLFWVALVFVALVRWTSLTPASQGRLMFPCIAVISAALAYGWRVLHRHVLLGACAGLAALAIIAPFAFIAPTYTQPPNRWTQRLPLTVNAKFGGAVCLQEAGLETTGVPQPGDEVTLHLNWLLAQPVTRNYSVFVHLIDEHDVIVAQRDMYPGQGSLALSEQPAGRRWSDRYTLRLSPLTPAPKQLRWAVGLYDHATGERLPLANGDDRAIFGAIELGRRTDASPLLRYANGLELLGYALDPSALMPGATLTVTTRWRAARPLPDDLNVSLQLLDDGANKIAQQDLGQMLTQWPAGEEIALTHALAVSDDATPGVYRLLLVWYAPDNFARLPAYDAPGQFVGDQITLTRLRVR
;
A
#
# COMPACT_ATOMS: atom_id res chain seq x y z
N MET A 1 33.58 60.17 -66.40
CA MET A 1 34.62 60.81 -65.56
C MET A 1 33.93 61.37 -64.31
N ARG A 2 34.53 61.19 -63.13
CA ARG A 2 34.13 61.62 -61.76
C ARG A 2 33.20 62.85 -61.71
N ILE A 3 32.03 62.82 -61.03
CA ILE A 3 31.78 62.83 -59.57
C ILE A 3 32.42 64.02 -58.84
N GLU A 4 31.60 64.96 -58.37
CA GLU A 4 31.76 65.64 -57.08
C GLU A 4 30.44 66.27 -56.55
N ARG A 5 30.00 65.73 -55.39
CA ARG A 5 29.50 66.38 -54.15
C ARG A 5 28.32 67.37 -54.24
N TYR A 6 27.28 67.26 -53.40
CA TYR A 6 27.36 67.65 -51.98
C TYR A 6 26.14 67.22 -51.12
N VAL A 7 26.41 66.91 -49.83
CA VAL A 7 25.58 66.95 -48.59
C VAL A 7 24.46 65.92 -48.32
N THR A 8 24.75 65.02 -47.36
CA THR A 8 23.86 64.28 -46.41
C THR A 8 23.38 65.19 -45.26
N PRO A 9 22.29 64.91 -44.46
CA PRO A 9 22.08 63.60 -43.81
C PRO A 9 20.66 63.11 -43.38
N ARG A 10 20.57 61.77 -43.21
CA ARG A 10 19.84 60.97 -42.17
C ARG A 10 18.30 61.04 -42.02
N LEU A 11 17.60 59.89 -42.21
CA LEU A 11 16.94 59.03 -41.18
C LEU A 11 15.84 58.08 -41.74
N THR A 12 15.94 56.81 -41.31
CA THR A 12 14.90 55.81 -40.92
C THR A 12 13.92 55.14 -41.89
N ALA A 13 13.62 53.88 -41.50
CA ALA A 13 12.46 53.02 -41.80
C ALA A 13 12.46 52.35 -43.19
N ASP A 14 12.11 51.09 -43.42
CA ASP A 14 11.43 50.04 -42.65
C ASP A 14 11.55 48.72 -43.45
N GLY A 15 11.35 47.57 -42.81
CA GLY A 15 10.75 46.41 -43.51
C GLY A 15 11.34 45.02 -43.24
N ALA A 16 10.46 44.11 -42.79
CA ALA A 16 10.55 42.65 -42.80
C ALA A 16 11.23 41.93 -41.62
N GLY A 17 10.51 41.84 -40.50
CA GLY A 17 10.74 40.82 -39.47
C GLY A 17 9.94 39.54 -39.75
N ALA A 18 10.57 38.52 -40.32
CA ALA A 18 10.06 37.14 -40.38
C ALA A 18 10.46 36.36 -39.10
N PRO A 19 9.70 35.34 -38.66
CA PRO A 19 9.85 34.72 -37.35
C PRO A 19 10.84 33.55 -37.39
N PHE A 20 12.09 33.76 -36.96
CA PHE A 20 13.00 32.65 -36.67
C PHE A 20 12.76 32.12 -35.25
N ALA A 21 11.81 31.18 -35.14
CA ALA A 21 11.87 30.15 -34.11
C ALA A 21 13.00 29.20 -34.49
N ASP A 22 14.04 29.07 -33.65
CA ASP A 22 15.20 28.23 -33.94
C ASP A 22 14.79 26.74 -33.92
N PRO A 23 14.66 26.07 -35.10
CA PRO A 23 14.06 24.74 -35.22
C PRO A 23 14.91 23.64 -34.57
N VAL A 24 16.19 23.91 -34.30
CA VAL A 24 17.16 22.98 -33.71
C VAL A 24 16.77 22.60 -32.28
N ASN A 25 16.33 23.55 -31.46
CA ASN A 25 15.96 23.30 -30.05
C ASN A 25 14.63 22.53 -29.91
N ALA A 26 13.67 22.76 -30.79
CA ALA A 26 12.38 22.05 -30.76
C ALA A 26 12.51 20.59 -31.24
N ARG A 27 13.40 20.32 -32.20
CA ARG A 27 13.72 18.96 -32.65
C ARG A 27 14.47 18.19 -31.57
N ALA A 28 15.44 18.82 -30.91
CA ALA A 28 16.18 18.22 -29.80
C ALA A 28 15.27 17.84 -28.62
N GLU A 29 14.36 18.73 -28.20
CA GLU A 29 13.39 18.42 -27.13
C GLU A 29 12.54 17.20 -27.47
N LYS A 30 12.03 17.10 -28.71
CA LYS A 30 11.23 15.96 -29.17
C LYS A 30 12.03 14.66 -29.18
N ILE A 31 13.30 14.70 -29.61
CA ILE A 31 14.18 13.54 -29.58
C ILE A 31 14.42 13.10 -28.13
N CYS A 32 14.75 14.03 -27.22
CA CYS A 32 14.93 13.71 -25.81
C CYS A 32 13.65 13.12 -25.18
N ALA A 33 12.48 13.68 -25.49
CA ALA A 33 11.20 13.14 -25.02
C ALA A 33 10.97 11.71 -25.54
N ALA A 34 11.26 11.43 -26.82
CA ALA A 34 11.17 10.09 -27.38
C ALA A 34 12.13 9.10 -26.70
N LEU A 35 13.37 9.54 -26.40
CA LEU A 35 14.34 8.74 -25.65
C LEU A 35 13.87 8.45 -24.22
N ILE A 36 13.27 9.42 -23.53
CA ILE A 36 12.69 9.23 -22.18
C ILE A 36 11.56 8.20 -22.22
N ILE A 37 10.70 8.25 -23.24
CA ILE A 37 9.58 7.31 -23.41
C ILE A 37 10.10 5.89 -23.74
N ALA A 38 11.12 5.78 -24.59
CA ALA A 38 11.75 4.49 -24.87
C ALA A 38 12.46 3.92 -23.63
N ALA A 39 13.17 4.77 -22.88
CA ALA A 39 13.83 4.38 -21.64
C ALA A 39 12.82 3.96 -20.56
N SER A 40 11.66 4.61 -20.45
CA SER A 40 10.62 4.21 -19.49
C SER A 40 10.01 2.86 -19.86
N PHE A 41 9.79 2.57 -21.14
CA PHE A 41 9.37 1.24 -21.58
C PHE A 41 10.37 0.15 -21.18
N ILE A 42 11.67 0.40 -21.38
CA ILE A 42 12.75 -0.52 -20.97
C ILE A 42 12.75 -0.69 -19.44
N LEU A 43 12.61 0.40 -18.69
CA LEU A 43 12.57 0.38 -17.23
C LEU A 43 11.37 -0.45 -16.72
N PHE A 44 10.17 -0.21 -17.21
CA PHE A 44 8.97 -0.97 -16.78
C PHE A 44 9.06 -2.44 -17.19
N SER A 45 9.66 -2.73 -18.36
CA SER A 45 9.95 -4.10 -18.78
C SER A 45 10.95 -4.80 -17.84
N LEU A 46 11.97 -4.07 -17.37
CA LEU A 46 12.93 -4.57 -16.39
C LEU A 46 12.24 -4.93 -15.06
N TYR A 47 11.38 -4.04 -14.54
CA TYR A 47 10.57 -4.33 -13.35
C TYR A 47 9.64 -5.52 -13.56
N SER A 48 9.01 -5.61 -14.73
CA SER A 48 8.20 -6.76 -15.10
C SER A 48 9.03 -8.03 -15.00
N VAL A 49 10.21 -8.11 -15.63
CA VAL A 49 11.03 -9.32 -15.61
C VAL A 49 11.53 -9.69 -14.21
N LEU A 50 12.07 -8.72 -13.47
CA LEU A 50 12.74 -8.94 -12.19
C LEU A 50 11.80 -9.09 -10.98
N THR A 51 10.55 -8.67 -11.11
CA THR A 51 9.53 -8.97 -10.10
C THR A 51 8.93 -10.35 -10.40
N PRO A 52 9.05 -11.32 -9.49
CA PRO A 52 8.43 -12.64 -9.68
C PRO A 52 6.92 -12.54 -9.90
N LEU A 53 6.32 -13.57 -10.48
CA LEU A 53 4.89 -13.52 -10.78
C LEU A 53 4.08 -13.48 -9.48
N PHE A 54 3.04 -12.64 -9.46
CA PHE A 54 2.08 -12.49 -8.37
C PHE A 54 2.58 -11.88 -7.06
N GLU A 55 3.89 -11.59 -6.95
CA GLU A 55 4.46 -10.89 -5.79
C GLU A 55 4.12 -9.39 -5.76
N ALA A 56 3.74 -8.81 -6.90
CA ALA A 56 3.38 -7.41 -6.96
C ALA A 56 1.99 -7.16 -6.36
N SER A 57 1.94 -6.64 -5.14
CA SER A 57 0.74 -6.10 -4.49
C SER A 57 -0.51 -6.99 -4.60
N ASP A 58 -1.40 -6.66 -5.51
CA ASP A 58 -2.70 -7.28 -5.75
C ASP A 58 -2.75 -8.04 -7.10
N GLU A 59 -1.62 -8.17 -7.80
CA GLU A 59 -1.51 -8.87 -9.09
C GLU A 59 -2.05 -10.31 -9.03
N LEU A 60 -1.83 -10.96 -7.89
CA LEU A 60 -2.31 -12.28 -7.56
C LEU A 60 -3.84 -12.43 -7.71
N TRP A 61 -4.59 -11.34 -7.52
CA TRP A 61 -6.05 -11.28 -7.68
C TRP A 61 -6.47 -10.63 -9.01
N HIS A 62 -5.67 -9.72 -9.55
CA HIS A 62 -5.91 -9.12 -10.87
C HIS A 62 -5.81 -10.14 -12.02
N TYR A 63 -4.79 -11.00 -12.01
CA TYR A 63 -4.59 -11.95 -13.11
C TYR A 63 -5.72 -12.98 -13.24
N PRO A 64 -6.25 -13.59 -12.17
CA PRO A 64 -7.42 -14.46 -12.29
C PRO A 64 -8.62 -13.79 -12.97
N MET A 65 -8.84 -12.49 -12.74
CA MET A 65 -9.87 -11.73 -13.45
C MET A 65 -9.54 -11.56 -14.94
N VAL A 66 -8.28 -11.24 -15.27
CA VAL A 66 -7.79 -11.21 -16.67
C VAL A 66 -8.00 -12.56 -17.36
N GLN A 67 -7.61 -13.66 -16.71
CA GLN A 67 -7.71 -15.02 -17.22
C GLN A 67 -9.17 -15.44 -17.43
N HIS A 68 -10.06 -15.09 -16.50
CA HIS A 68 -11.49 -15.36 -16.62
C HIS A 68 -12.06 -14.73 -17.90
N LEU A 69 -11.76 -13.45 -18.15
CA LEU A 69 -12.21 -12.75 -19.37
C LEU A 69 -11.52 -13.28 -20.63
N ALA A 70 -10.22 -13.58 -20.56
CA ALA A 70 -9.44 -14.09 -21.69
C ALA A 70 -9.95 -15.46 -22.19
N THR A 71 -10.57 -16.24 -21.30
CA THR A 71 -11.16 -17.55 -21.62
C THR A 71 -12.66 -17.48 -21.94
N GLY A 72 -13.20 -16.29 -22.17
CA GLY A 72 -14.61 -16.09 -22.55
C GLY A 72 -15.58 -16.01 -21.37
N GLY A 73 -15.06 -15.94 -20.14
CA GLY A 73 -15.85 -15.61 -18.97
C GLY A 73 -16.44 -14.20 -19.09
N GLY A 74 -17.67 -14.03 -18.58
CA GLY A 74 -18.31 -12.72 -18.48
C GLY A 74 -17.72 -11.90 -17.32
N LEU A 75 -18.36 -10.77 -16.99
CA LEU A 75 -18.01 -10.06 -15.77
C LEU A 75 -18.47 -10.87 -14.55
N PRO A 76 -17.56 -11.23 -13.63
CA PRO A 76 -17.89 -12.05 -12.48
C PRO A 76 -18.84 -11.31 -11.53
N VAL A 77 -19.55 -12.09 -10.71
CA VAL A 77 -20.40 -11.58 -9.64
C VAL A 77 -19.72 -11.89 -8.32
N GLN A 78 -19.52 -10.86 -7.52
CA GLN A 78 -18.84 -10.95 -6.24
C GLN A 78 -19.85 -11.16 -5.11
N ARG A 79 -19.55 -12.08 -4.19
CA ARG A 79 -20.37 -12.41 -3.03
C ARG A 79 -19.47 -12.59 -1.80
N ALA A 80 -19.96 -12.20 -0.64
CA ALA A 80 -19.26 -12.46 0.62
C ALA A 80 -19.15 -13.98 0.86
N GLY A 81 -18.03 -14.41 1.47
CA GLY A 81 -17.80 -15.80 1.85
C GLY A 81 -17.35 -16.75 0.72
N GLN A 82 -17.14 -16.24 -0.50
CA GLN A 82 -16.60 -17.07 -1.59
C GLN A 82 -15.15 -17.52 -1.29
N THR A 83 -14.87 -18.79 -1.57
CA THR A 83 -13.52 -19.36 -1.45
C THR A 83 -12.61 -18.92 -2.61
N ASP A 84 -11.29 -19.08 -2.46
CA ASP A 84 -10.33 -18.81 -3.56
C ASP A 84 -10.58 -19.69 -4.79
N ALA A 85 -11.14 -20.89 -4.60
CA ALA A 85 -11.50 -21.78 -5.71
C ALA A 85 -12.66 -21.20 -6.56
N GLU A 86 -13.65 -20.58 -5.90
CA GLU A 86 -14.85 -20.02 -6.54
C GLU A 86 -14.61 -18.63 -7.13
N ALA A 87 -13.87 -17.77 -6.41
CA ALA A 87 -13.64 -16.38 -6.77
C ALA A 87 -12.17 -15.95 -6.51
N PRO A 88 -11.20 -16.46 -7.29
CA PRO A 88 -9.78 -16.20 -7.09
C PRO A 88 -9.36 -14.73 -7.29
N TRP A 89 -10.22 -13.92 -7.91
CA TRP A 89 -10.06 -12.47 -8.07
C TRP A 89 -10.46 -11.67 -6.82
N ARG A 90 -11.06 -12.31 -5.81
CA ARG A 90 -11.50 -11.67 -4.56
C ARG A 90 -12.21 -10.33 -4.80
N GLN A 91 -11.69 -9.25 -4.23
CA GLN A 91 -12.28 -7.91 -4.33
C GLN A 91 -12.21 -7.31 -5.73
N GLU A 92 -11.33 -7.80 -6.60
CA GLU A 92 -11.15 -7.26 -7.94
C GLU A 92 -12.30 -7.62 -8.89
N GLY A 93 -13.15 -8.59 -8.53
CA GLY A 93 -14.27 -9.06 -9.37
C GLY A 93 -15.37 -8.04 -9.60
N SER A 94 -15.55 -7.06 -8.70
CA SER A 94 -16.52 -5.97 -8.86
C SER A 94 -15.94 -4.71 -9.48
N GLN A 95 -14.62 -4.65 -9.74
CA GLN A 95 -13.97 -3.45 -10.28
C GLN A 95 -14.43 -3.10 -11.70
N PRO A 96 -14.24 -1.83 -12.11
CA PRO A 96 -14.44 -1.43 -13.49
C PRO A 96 -13.58 -2.25 -14.49
N PRO A 97 -14.13 -2.66 -15.64
CA PRO A 97 -13.58 -3.75 -16.44
C PRO A 97 -12.53 -3.35 -17.49
N LEU A 98 -12.34 -2.06 -17.80
CA LEU A 98 -11.59 -1.63 -18.99
C LEU A 98 -10.16 -2.16 -18.99
N TYR A 99 -9.46 -2.03 -17.86
CA TYR A 99 -8.10 -2.54 -17.72
C TYR A 99 -8.03 -4.04 -18.00
N TYR A 100 -8.94 -4.82 -17.40
CA TYR A 100 -8.95 -6.27 -17.51
C TYR A 100 -9.28 -6.74 -18.93
N TRP A 101 -10.17 -6.05 -19.65
CA TRP A 101 -10.42 -6.36 -21.06
C TRP A 101 -9.18 -6.15 -21.94
N ILE A 102 -8.44 -5.06 -21.72
CA ILE A 102 -7.21 -4.79 -22.46
C ILE A 102 -6.16 -5.85 -22.13
N ALA A 103 -5.92 -6.13 -20.84
CA ALA A 103 -4.97 -7.16 -20.43
C ALA A 103 -5.37 -8.56 -20.91
N ALA A 104 -6.67 -8.88 -20.92
CA ALA A 104 -7.20 -10.15 -21.42
C ALA A 104 -6.94 -10.32 -22.92
N ALA A 105 -7.06 -9.26 -23.72
CA ALA A 105 -6.75 -9.32 -25.15
C ALA A 105 -5.28 -9.67 -25.42
N PHE A 106 -4.36 -9.26 -24.55
CA PHE A 106 -2.94 -9.64 -24.64
C PHE A 106 -2.67 -11.06 -24.11
N SER A 107 -3.41 -11.50 -23.08
CA SER A 107 -3.25 -12.82 -22.47
C SER A 107 -3.91 -13.94 -23.28
N ALA A 108 -5.03 -13.67 -23.96
CA ALA A 108 -5.87 -14.67 -24.63
C ALA A 108 -5.18 -15.55 -25.68
N PRO A 109 -4.18 -15.07 -26.46
CA PRO A 109 -3.48 -15.91 -27.43
C PRO A 109 -2.64 -17.05 -26.82
N PHE A 110 -2.38 -17.03 -25.50
CA PHE A 110 -1.48 -17.96 -24.84
C PHE A 110 -2.24 -18.92 -23.91
N ASP A 111 -1.83 -20.18 -23.86
CA ASP A 111 -2.43 -21.19 -22.98
C ASP A 111 -2.22 -20.81 -21.52
N SER A 112 -3.29 -20.43 -20.82
CA SER A 112 -3.27 -20.06 -19.40
C SER A 112 -3.85 -21.15 -18.49
N SER A 113 -4.18 -22.34 -19.00
CA SER A 113 -4.90 -23.38 -18.25
C SER A 113 -4.23 -23.81 -16.94
N ASN A 114 -2.90 -23.73 -16.87
CA ASN A 114 -2.10 -24.10 -15.69
C ASN A 114 -1.79 -22.93 -14.74
N TRP A 115 -2.51 -21.80 -14.84
CA TRP A 115 -2.22 -20.62 -14.01
C TRP A 115 -2.30 -20.89 -12.49
N ARG A 116 -3.15 -21.84 -12.07
CA ARG A 116 -3.24 -22.24 -10.66
C ARG A 116 -1.98 -22.95 -10.16
N ASP A 117 -1.26 -23.66 -11.04
CA ASP A 117 -0.05 -24.41 -10.68
C ASP A 117 1.13 -23.48 -10.36
N ILE A 118 1.15 -22.29 -10.95
CA ILE A 118 2.16 -21.24 -10.70
C ILE A 118 1.69 -20.21 -9.65
N ARG A 119 0.43 -20.30 -9.19
CA ARG A 119 -0.17 -19.39 -8.20
C ARG A 119 -0.37 -20.10 -6.86
N ARG A 120 0.70 -20.64 -6.30
CA ARG A 120 0.70 -21.41 -5.05
C ARG A 120 0.78 -20.46 -3.86
N ILE A 121 -0.36 -20.01 -3.35
CA ILE A 121 -0.43 -19.03 -2.26
C ILE A 121 0.33 -19.54 -1.03
N ASN A 122 1.20 -18.70 -0.48
CA ASN A 122 1.77 -18.85 0.85
C ASN A 122 0.75 -18.35 1.89
N PRO A 123 0.13 -19.24 2.69
CA PRO A 123 -0.87 -18.84 3.68
C PRO A 123 -0.27 -18.02 4.83
N HIS A 124 1.06 -18.05 4.98
CA HIS A 124 1.80 -17.36 6.04
C HIS A 124 2.38 -16.01 5.59
N SER A 125 2.08 -15.54 4.38
CA SER A 125 2.66 -14.30 3.86
C SER A 125 2.34 -13.07 4.73
N ASP A 126 3.38 -12.28 5.05
CA ASP A 126 3.23 -11.00 5.76
C ASP A 126 2.85 -9.87 4.80
N MET A 127 1.68 -9.94 4.18
CA MET A 127 1.21 -8.87 3.30
C MET A 127 1.01 -7.57 4.10
N GLY A 128 1.60 -6.48 3.62
CA GLY A 128 1.50 -5.15 4.25
C GLY A 128 2.39 -4.93 5.48
N VAL A 129 3.17 -5.92 5.91
CA VAL A 129 4.00 -5.84 7.11
C VAL A 129 5.44 -6.23 6.76
N PRO A 130 6.39 -5.28 6.75
CA PRO A 130 7.81 -5.60 6.61
C PRO A 130 8.30 -6.29 7.88
N THR A 131 8.51 -7.60 7.82
CA THR A 131 8.97 -8.41 8.96
C THR A 131 10.50 -8.56 8.96
N ARG A 132 11.08 -8.68 10.16
CA ARG A 132 12.53 -8.86 10.30
C ARG A 132 12.98 -10.26 9.89
N ASP A 133 12.13 -11.27 10.02
CA ASP A 133 12.47 -12.61 9.53
C ASP A 133 12.47 -12.68 8.00
N GLY A 134 11.65 -11.88 7.31
CA GLY A 134 11.72 -11.72 5.85
C GLY A 134 10.87 -12.72 5.08
N ASN A 135 9.74 -13.16 5.67
CA ASN A 135 8.73 -13.97 5.00
C ASN A 135 7.84 -13.13 4.09
N VAL A 136 8.46 -12.68 3.00
CA VAL A 136 7.88 -11.72 2.06
C VAL A 136 7.03 -12.37 0.97
N ASN A 137 7.27 -13.64 0.66
CA ASN A 137 6.66 -14.36 -0.46
C ASN A 137 5.16 -14.51 -0.27
N VAL A 138 4.39 -14.00 -1.22
CA VAL A 138 2.94 -14.27 -1.30
C VAL A 138 2.66 -15.60 -2.00
N VAL A 139 3.56 -16.05 -2.87
CA VAL A 139 3.46 -17.34 -3.53
C VAL A 139 4.76 -18.15 -3.44
N LEU A 140 4.61 -19.47 -3.48
CA LEU A 140 5.73 -20.38 -3.68
C LEU A 140 6.09 -20.43 -5.17
N HIS A 141 7.25 -19.88 -5.50
CA HIS A 141 7.77 -19.84 -6.87
C HIS A 141 8.20 -21.22 -7.38
N THR A 142 7.98 -21.43 -8.68
CA THR A 142 8.28 -22.70 -9.35
C THR A 142 9.29 -22.52 -10.48
N PRO A 143 10.01 -23.58 -10.90
CA PRO A 143 10.88 -23.51 -12.07
C PRO A 143 10.17 -23.11 -13.37
N ALA A 144 8.83 -23.23 -13.45
CA ALA A 144 8.04 -22.84 -14.62
C ALA A 144 8.03 -21.32 -14.90
N GLU A 145 8.52 -20.51 -13.96
CA GLU A 145 8.69 -19.06 -14.15
C GLU A 145 10.00 -18.69 -14.88
N ALA A 146 10.92 -19.66 -15.02
CA ALA A 146 12.20 -19.46 -15.69
C ALA A 146 12.04 -19.24 -17.21
N TRP A 147 13.07 -18.62 -17.82
CA TRP A 147 13.13 -18.46 -19.28
C TRP A 147 13.58 -19.77 -19.95
N PRO A 148 13.02 -20.16 -21.11
CA PRO A 148 11.97 -19.49 -21.89
C PRO A 148 10.58 -19.61 -21.25
N TRP A 149 9.81 -18.52 -21.27
CA TRP A 149 8.46 -18.52 -20.71
C TRP A 149 7.48 -19.27 -21.61
N GLU A 150 6.70 -20.15 -21.01
CA GLU A 150 5.69 -20.95 -21.70
C GLU A 150 4.34 -20.88 -20.97
N ARG A 151 3.27 -21.24 -21.68
CA ARG A 151 1.91 -21.40 -21.14
C ARG A 151 1.48 -20.20 -20.24
N ALA A 152 1.01 -20.46 -19.02
CA ALA A 152 0.48 -19.42 -18.13
C ALA A 152 1.54 -18.36 -17.77
N THR A 153 2.82 -18.73 -17.62
CA THR A 153 3.90 -17.77 -17.38
C THR A 153 3.97 -16.75 -18.52
N LEU A 154 3.93 -17.21 -19.78
CA LEU A 154 3.91 -16.33 -20.94
C LEU A 154 2.63 -15.49 -21.02
N ALA A 155 1.47 -16.08 -20.69
CA ALA A 155 0.19 -15.38 -20.66
C ALA A 155 0.17 -14.22 -19.63
N VAL A 156 0.69 -14.44 -18.41
CA VAL A 156 0.85 -13.40 -17.38
C VAL A 156 1.80 -12.30 -17.85
N ARG A 157 2.96 -12.67 -18.43
CA ARG A 157 3.94 -11.71 -18.97
C ARG A 157 3.35 -10.87 -20.11
N ALA A 158 2.52 -11.47 -20.97
CA ALA A 158 1.80 -10.76 -22.03
C ALA A 158 0.76 -9.77 -21.45
N ALA A 159 0.04 -10.15 -20.39
CA ALA A 159 -0.84 -9.22 -19.68
C ALA A 159 -0.04 -8.06 -19.03
N ARG A 160 1.14 -8.32 -18.46
CA ARG A 160 2.06 -7.26 -17.97
C ARG A 160 2.50 -6.32 -19.09
N LEU A 161 2.65 -6.78 -20.34
CA LEU A 161 2.95 -5.91 -21.47
C LEU A 161 1.86 -4.86 -21.70
N ALA A 162 0.58 -5.20 -21.49
CA ALA A 162 -0.50 -4.22 -21.56
C ALA A 162 -0.32 -3.10 -20.51
N SER A 163 0.02 -3.45 -19.26
CA SER A 163 0.38 -2.49 -18.20
C SER A 163 1.53 -1.59 -18.61
N ILE A 164 2.61 -2.17 -19.13
CA ILE A 164 3.80 -1.42 -19.57
C ILE A 164 3.42 -0.41 -20.65
N LEU A 165 2.65 -0.81 -21.67
CA LEU A 165 2.23 0.09 -22.75
C LEU A 165 1.38 1.25 -22.23
N MET A 166 0.44 0.99 -21.31
CA MET A 166 -0.38 2.04 -20.70
C MET A 166 0.46 3.01 -19.86
N SER A 167 1.40 2.50 -19.05
CA SER A 167 2.27 3.35 -18.24
C SER A 167 3.30 4.11 -19.07
N THR A 168 3.81 3.54 -20.17
CA THR A 168 4.64 4.28 -21.13
C THR A 168 3.83 5.41 -21.79
N ALA A 169 2.56 5.17 -22.12
CA ALA A 169 1.66 6.23 -22.59
C ALA A 169 1.43 7.31 -21.53
N THR A 170 1.31 6.95 -20.25
CA THR A 170 1.25 7.92 -19.13
C THR A 170 2.46 8.85 -19.15
N VAL A 171 3.67 8.33 -19.32
CA VAL A 171 4.90 9.15 -19.39
C VAL A 171 4.86 10.11 -20.59
N PHE A 172 4.37 9.66 -21.74
CA PHE A 172 4.16 10.53 -22.91
C PHE A 172 3.14 11.65 -22.61
N PHE A 173 1.99 11.33 -22.01
CA PHE A 173 1.01 12.36 -21.66
C PHE A 173 1.48 13.27 -20.54
N ALA A 174 2.32 12.81 -19.61
CA ALA A 174 2.98 13.66 -18.62
C ALA A 174 3.91 14.70 -19.27
N TYR A 175 4.64 14.32 -20.33
CA TYR A 175 5.37 15.27 -21.17
C TYR A 175 4.42 16.31 -21.78
N LEU A 176 3.26 15.88 -22.30
CA LEU A 176 2.28 16.81 -22.86
C LEU A 176 1.63 17.72 -21.81
N VAL A 177 1.32 17.23 -20.61
CA VAL A 177 0.90 18.05 -19.46
C VAL A 177 1.95 19.12 -19.18
N ALA A 178 3.23 18.73 -19.11
CA ALA A 178 4.31 19.67 -18.83
C ALA A 178 4.46 20.74 -19.93
N ARG A 179 4.17 20.42 -21.20
CA ARG A 179 4.11 21.41 -22.30
C ARG A 179 3.00 22.44 -22.14
N GLU A 180 1.86 22.04 -21.57
CA GLU A 180 0.74 22.94 -21.29
C GLU A 180 1.03 23.84 -20.07
N LEU A 181 1.69 23.30 -19.04
CA LEU A 181 2.08 24.04 -17.83
C LEU A 181 3.26 25.00 -18.05
N PHE A 182 4.22 24.61 -18.89
CA PHE A 182 5.44 25.38 -19.15
C PHE A 182 5.53 25.75 -20.63
N PRO A 183 4.76 26.73 -21.14
CA PRO A 183 4.72 27.07 -22.57
C PRO A 183 6.02 27.75 -23.06
N ASN A 184 6.23 27.75 -24.38
CA ASN A 184 7.37 28.43 -25.02
C ASN A 184 7.06 29.93 -25.14
N ASP A 185 7.42 30.74 -24.15
CA ASP A 185 7.29 32.20 -24.27
C ASP A 185 8.48 32.78 -25.05
N ALA A 186 8.20 33.37 -26.22
CA ALA A 186 9.20 34.03 -27.07
C ALA A 186 9.88 35.23 -26.37
N ALA A 187 9.20 35.87 -25.41
CA ALA A 187 9.69 37.02 -24.64
C ALA A 187 10.55 36.64 -23.41
N ARG A 188 10.51 35.37 -22.97
CA ARG A 188 11.32 34.82 -21.85
C ARG A 188 11.95 33.50 -22.31
N ARG A 189 12.68 33.54 -23.43
CA ARG A 189 13.48 32.41 -23.93
C ARG A 189 14.54 32.04 -22.88
N THR A 190 14.21 31.15 -21.97
CA THR A 190 15.18 30.50 -21.09
C THR A 190 15.21 29.00 -21.41
N ARG A 191 16.42 28.43 -21.48
CA ARG A 191 16.67 26.98 -21.62
C ARG A 191 15.96 26.12 -20.55
N ASP A 192 15.37 26.77 -19.56
CA ASP A 192 14.71 26.20 -18.39
C ASP A 192 13.33 25.60 -18.66
N ALA A 193 12.57 26.14 -19.62
CA ALA A 193 11.23 25.63 -19.92
C ALA A 193 11.29 24.22 -20.56
N SER A 194 12.22 24.00 -21.50
CA SER A 194 12.46 22.67 -22.08
C SER A 194 12.99 21.69 -21.02
N LEU A 195 13.85 22.15 -20.10
CA LEU A 195 14.34 21.32 -19.01
C LEU A 195 13.19 20.84 -18.10
N LEU A 196 12.26 21.73 -17.72
CA LEU A 196 11.09 21.36 -16.91
C LEU A 196 10.17 20.36 -17.64
N ARG A 197 9.94 20.55 -18.95
CA ARG A 197 9.13 19.63 -19.75
C ARG A 197 9.71 18.23 -19.85
N LEU A 198 11.04 18.11 -19.88
CA LEU A 198 11.72 16.82 -19.92
C LEU A 198 11.88 16.22 -18.52
N ALA A 199 12.03 17.04 -17.47
CA ALA A 199 12.15 16.56 -16.10
C ALA A 199 10.85 15.95 -15.56
N SER A 200 9.68 16.55 -15.84
CA SER A 200 8.39 16.01 -15.37
C SER A 200 8.14 14.54 -15.75
N PRO A 201 8.24 14.12 -17.03
CA PRO A 201 8.07 12.71 -17.41
C PRO A 201 9.18 11.80 -16.85
N VAL A 202 10.40 12.31 -16.63
CA VAL A 202 11.47 11.57 -15.95
C VAL A 202 11.08 11.28 -14.51
N ILE A 203 10.60 12.27 -13.75
CA ILE A 203 10.16 12.07 -12.35
C ILE A 203 8.98 11.09 -12.28
N VAL A 204 8.03 11.17 -13.21
CA VAL A 204 6.93 10.18 -13.31
C VAL A 204 7.50 8.78 -13.51
N ALA A 205 8.32 8.57 -14.56
CA ALA A 205 8.85 7.25 -14.91
C ALA A 205 9.80 6.69 -13.84
N CYS A 206 10.56 7.55 -13.17
CA CYS A 206 11.59 7.17 -12.21
C CYS A 206 11.14 7.29 -10.75
N THR A 207 9.84 7.47 -10.48
CA THR A 207 9.29 7.23 -9.14
C THR A 207 9.25 5.71 -8.92
N PRO A 208 10.06 5.12 -8.01
CA PRO A 208 10.26 3.66 -7.95
C PRO A 208 8.95 2.86 -7.82
N MET A 209 8.01 3.31 -6.99
CA MET A 209 6.71 2.66 -6.85
C MET A 209 5.89 2.70 -8.14
N PHE A 210 5.91 3.81 -8.89
CA PHE A 210 5.22 3.89 -10.18
C PHE A 210 5.85 2.93 -11.19
N ALA A 211 7.19 2.85 -11.23
CA ALA A 211 7.90 1.91 -12.10
C ALA A 211 7.59 0.44 -11.76
N PHE A 212 7.49 0.12 -10.46
CA PHE A 212 7.12 -1.20 -9.97
C PHE A 212 5.73 -1.64 -10.43
N ILE A 213 4.69 -0.86 -10.15
CA ILE A 213 3.31 -1.23 -10.54
C ILE A 213 3.08 -1.17 -12.06
N SER A 214 3.88 -0.40 -12.79
CA SER A 214 3.85 -0.34 -14.26
C SER A 214 4.31 -1.65 -14.91
N GLY A 215 5.15 -2.41 -14.21
CA GLY A 215 5.61 -3.74 -14.63
C GLY A 215 4.69 -4.89 -14.21
N ALA A 216 3.57 -4.61 -13.51
CA ALA A 216 2.68 -5.61 -12.92
C ALA A 216 1.24 -5.49 -13.43
N ILE A 217 0.42 -6.52 -13.20
CA ILE A 217 -1.00 -6.50 -13.59
C ILE A 217 -1.84 -5.84 -12.48
N ASN A 218 -2.40 -4.66 -12.77
CA ASN A 218 -3.30 -3.92 -11.89
C ASN A 218 -4.04 -2.82 -12.66
N ASN A 219 -5.24 -2.48 -12.20
CA ASN A 219 -6.07 -1.45 -12.83
C ASN A 219 -5.61 0.00 -12.57
N ASP A 220 -4.63 0.23 -11.68
CA ASP A 220 -4.05 1.57 -11.48
C ASP A 220 -3.39 2.07 -12.76
N ASN A 221 -2.75 1.21 -13.54
CA ASN A 221 -2.09 1.60 -14.79
C ASN A 221 -3.05 2.31 -15.77
N ALA A 222 -4.28 1.81 -15.92
CA ALA A 222 -5.30 2.44 -16.75
C ALA A 222 -5.85 3.72 -16.11
N ALA A 223 -6.11 3.70 -14.79
CA ALA A 223 -6.61 4.86 -14.06
C ALA A 223 -5.64 6.05 -14.17
N VAL A 224 -4.34 5.82 -13.94
CA VAL A 224 -3.29 6.83 -14.03
C VAL A 224 -3.17 7.37 -15.45
N LEU A 225 -3.25 6.51 -16.48
CA LEU A 225 -3.22 6.92 -17.88
C LEU A 225 -4.39 7.89 -18.18
N PHE A 226 -5.63 7.48 -17.94
CA PHE A 226 -6.78 8.31 -18.27
C PHE A 226 -6.87 9.58 -17.41
N SER A 227 -6.41 9.53 -16.16
CA SER A 227 -6.25 10.75 -15.35
C SER A 227 -5.22 11.72 -15.92
N THR A 228 -4.09 11.22 -16.41
CA THR A 228 -3.03 12.05 -17.01
C THR A 228 -3.48 12.61 -18.38
N VAL A 229 -4.14 11.80 -19.20
CA VAL A 229 -4.78 12.24 -20.45
C VAL A 229 -5.86 13.29 -20.18
N GLY A 230 -6.69 13.07 -19.17
CA GLY A 230 -7.76 14.00 -18.78
C GLY A 230 -7.24 15.34 -18.31
N LEU A 231 -6.19 15.35 -17.48
CA LEU A 231 -5.51 16.57 -17.08
C LEU A 231 -4.88 17.31 -18.27
N TRP A 232 -4.18 16.59 -19.14
CA TRP A 232 -3.62 17.18 -20.36
C TRP A 232 -4.71 17.83 -21.22
N TRP A 233 -5.82 17.12 -21.43
CA TRP A 233 -6.93 17.62 -22.21
C TRP A 233 -7.57 18.85 -21.55
N ALA A 234 -7.81 18.82 -20.24
CA ALA A 234 -8.35 19.94 -19.48
C ALA A 234 -7.48 21.21 -19.58
N LEU A 235 -6.16 21.07 -19.44
CA LEU A 235 -5.22 22.18 -19.61
C LEU A 235 -5.22 22.70 -21.07
N ARG A 236 -5.29 21.79 -22.05
CA ARG A 236 -5.35 22.15 -23.46
C ARG A 236 -6.65 22.88 -23.82
N LEU A 237 -7.79 22.47 -23.29
CA LEU A 237 -9.07 23.17 -23.44
C LEU A 237 -8.96 24.62 -22.94
N MET A 238 -8.39 24.81 -21.75
CA MET A 238 -8.16 26.14 -21.19
C MET A 238 -7.23 26.99 -22.03
N ARG A 239 -6.15 26.41 -22.58
CA ARG A 239 -5.22 27.14 -23.46
C ARG A 239 -5.88 27.56 -24.78
N LEU A 240 -6.69 26.68 -25.37
CA LEU A 240 -7.32 26.92 -26.66
C LEU A 240 -8.61 27.75 -26.56
N GLY A 241 -9.20 27.88 -25.37
CA GLY A 241 -10.50 28.55 -25.23
C GLY A 241 -11.66 27.73 -25.78
N ASP A 242 -11.50 26.41 -25.95
CA ASP A 242 -12.41 25.58 -26.75
C ASP A 242 -13.47 24.89 -25.89
N LEU A 243 -14.73 25.30 -26.07
CA LEU A 243 -15.92 24.68 -25.47
C LEU A 243 -16.85 24.06 -26.54
N SER A 244 -16.28 23.64 -27.67
CA SER A 244 -17.04 23.02 -28.76
C SER A 244 -17.63 21.66 -28.38
N LEU A 245 -18.65 21.24 -29.14
CA LEU A 245 -19.27 19.91 -29.02
C LEU A 245 -18.22 18.79 -29.16
N LYS A 246 -17.29 18.93 -30.11
CA LYS A 246 -16.22 17.96 -30.33
C LYS A 246 -15.34 17.81 -29.09
N SER A 247 -14.98 18.92 -28.47
CA SER A 247 -14.17 18.93 -27.25
C SER A 247 -14.90 18.36 -26.04
N ALA A 248 -16.21 18.56 -25.94
CA ALA A 248 -17.07 17.93 -24.93
C ALA A 248 -17.17 16.41 -25.13
N VAL A 249 -17.32 15.94 -26.37
CA VAL A 249 -17.34 14.49 -26.69
C VAL A 249 -16.02 13.82 -26.31
N VAL A 250 -14.88 14.45 -26.62
CA VAL A 250 -13.56 13.93 -26.21
C VAL A 250 -13.41 13.92 -24.68
N ALA A 251 -13.83 14.98 -24.00
CA ALA A 251 -13.81 15.03 -22.54
C ALA A 251 -14.68 13.93 -21.91
N GLY A 252 -15.90 13.73 -22.42
CA GLY A 252 -16.80 12.68 -21.97
C GLY A 252 -16.25 11.27 -22.26
N ALA A 253 -15.57 11.08 -23.39
CA ALA A 253 -14.92 9.81 -23.69
C ALA A 253 -13.77 9.49 -22.72
N ILE A 254 -12.92 10.47 -22.41
CA ILE A 254 -11.83 10.31 -21.44
C ILE A 254 -12.39 10.03 -20.05
N ALA A 255 -13.43 10.75 -19.61
CA ALA A 255 -14.07 10.53 -18.31
C ALA A 255 -14.78 9.16 -18.23
N GLY A 256 -15.46 8.74 -19.31
CA GLY A 256 -16.10 7.43 -19.39
C GLY A 256 -15.11 6.27 -19.32
N LEU A 257 -14.02 6.34 -20.08
CA LEU A 257 -12.95 5.33 -20.06
C LEU A 257 -12.19 5.34 -18.72
N GLY A 258 -11.95 6.52 -18.15
CA GLY A 258 -11.40 6.65 -16.80
C GLY A 258 -12.29 5.96 -15.76
N ALA A 259 -13.59 6.25 -15.76
CA ALA A 259 -14.56 5.61 -14.87
C ALA A 259 -14.62 4.08 -15.04
N LEU A 260 -14.47 3.57 -16.28
CA LEU A 260 -14.36 2.13 -16.55
C LEU A 260 -12.98 1.53 -16.19
N SER A 261 -11.99 2.34 -15.84
CA SER A 261 -10.68 1.87 -15.36
C SER A 261 -10.67 1.71 -13.84
N LYS A 262 -11.16 2.72 -13.13
CA LYS A 262 -11.26 2.74 -11.66
C LYS A 262 -12.25 3.79 -11.20
N SER A 263 -12.99 3.51 -10.11
CA SER A 263 -13.98 4.45 -9.57
C SER A 263 -13.40 5.80 -9.16
N SER A 264 -12.13 5.84 -8.72
CA SER A 264 -11.41 7.09 -8.40
C SER A 264 -11.28 8.05 -9.59
N ALA A 265 -11.29 7.54 -10.83
CA ALA A 265 -11.21 8.37 -12.03
C ALA A 265 -12.53 9.05 -12.40
N LEU A 266 -13.65 8.78 -11.70
CA LEU A 266 -14.89 9.55 -11.82
C LEU A 266 -14.69 11.04 -11.53
N GLY A 267 -13.67 11.39 -10.74
CA GLY A 267 -13.30 12.78 -10.50
C GLY A 267 -12.98 13.58 -11.76
N LEU A 268 -12.68 12.92 -12.89
CA LEU A 268 -12.47 13.57 -14.20
C LEU A 268 -13.68 14.39 -14.66
N VAL A 269 -14.90 13.99 -14.31
CA VAL A 269 -16.10 14.78 -14.59
C VAL A 269 -16.03 16.15 -13.90
N GLY A 270 -15.63 16.16 -12.62
CA GLY A 270 -15.41 17.40 -11.86
C GLY A 270 -14.26 18.23 -12.43
N LEU A 271 -13.18 17.57 -12.85
CA LEU A 271 -12.03 18.23 -13.47
C LEU A 271 -12.42 18.96 -14.76
N PHE A 272 -13.17 18.31 -15.66
CA PHE A 272 -13.64 18.93 -16.89
C PHE A 272 -14.69 20.01 -16.65
N GLY A 273 -15.56 19.85 -15.65
CA GLY A 273 -16.50 20.90 -15.24
C GLY A 273 -15.77 22.17 -14.81
N LEU A 274 -14.73 22.05 -13.96
CA LEU A 274 -13.92 23.19 -13.54
C LEU A 274 -13.11 23.77 -14.71
N ALA A 275 -12.49 22.95 -15.55
CA ALA A 275 -11.76 23.42 -16.72
C ALA A 275 -12.67 24.20 -17.68
N GLY A 276 -13.88 23.70 -17.93
CA GLY A 276 -14.90 24.38 -18.73
C GLY A 276 -15.29 25.74 -18.13
N LEU A 277 -15.52 25.79 -16.81
CA LEU A 277 -15.81 27.03 -16.09
C LEU A 277 -14.67 28.05 -16.19
N LEU A 278 -13.42 27.62 -15.95
CA LEU A 278 -12.24 28.49 -16.03
C LEU A 278 -11.98 29.00 -17.46
N THR A 279 -12.30 28.18 -18.46
CA THR A 279 -12.26 28.56 -19.88
C THR A 279 -13.32 29.62 -20.17
N ALA A 280 -14.53 29.42 -19.67
CA ALA A 280 -15.63 30.37 -19.86
C ALA A 280 -15.33 31.74 -19.21
N VAL A 281 -14.82 31.73 -17.96
CA VAL A 281 -14.42 32.96 -17.25
C VAL A 281 -13.37 33.76 -18.03
N ASP A 282 -12.45 33.09 -18.71
CA ASP A 282 -11.43 33.76 -19.54
C ASP A 282 -12.02 34.45 -20.76
N ALA A 283 -12.89 33.75 -21.49
CA ALA A 283 -13.56 34.28 -22.66
C ALA A 283 -14.35 35.55 -22.30
N ARG A 284 -15.00 35.54 -21.12
CA ARG A 284 -15.67 36.72 -20.57
C ARG A 284 -14.71 37.87 -20.25
N ARG A 285 -13.57 37.59 -19.62
CA ARG A 285 -12.55 38.60 -19.29
C ARG A 285 -11.96 39.25 -20.55
N LYS A 286 -11.79 38.47 -21.62
CA LYS A 286 -11.30 38.93 -22.92
C LYS A 286 -12.37 39.63 -23.77
N ALA A 287 -13.59 39.83 -23.22
CA ALA A 287 -14.74 40.42 -23.90
C ALA A 287 -15.05 39.78 -25.28
N GLN A 288 -14.71 38.49 -25.45
CA GLN A 288 -14.86 37.80 -26.73
C GLN A 288 -16.30 37.39 -27.02
N ASP A 289 -17.12 37.19 -25.99
CA ASP A 289 -18.47 36.62 -26.14
C ASP A 289 -19.51 37.25 -25.19
N ALA A 290 -20.76 37.33 -25.64
CA ALA A 290 -21.88 37.80 -24.82
C ALA A 290 -22.22 36.80 -23.69
N PRO A 291 -22.63 37.26 -22.49
CA PRO A 291 -22.84 36.38 -21.33
C PRO A 291 -23.78 35.19 -21.57
N ARG A 292 -24.88 35.40 -22.32
CA ARG A 292 -25.85 34.35 -22.65
C ARG A 292 -25.25 33.24 -23.54
N SER A 293 -24.44 33.62 -24.53
CA SER A 293 -23.76 32.66 -25.42
C SER A 293 -22.74 31.80 -24.68
N LEU A 294 -22.08 32.38 -23.67
CA LEU A 294 -21.10 31.70 -22.86
C LEU A 294 -21.73 30.66 -21.92
N VAL A 295 -22.81 31.04 -21.24
CA VAL A 295 -23.59 30.11 -20.39
C VAL A 295 -24.10 28.95 -21.23
N PHE A 296 -24.65 29.21 -22.42
CA PHE A 296 -25.11 28.15 -23.31
C PHE A 296 -23.98 27.19 -23.72
N ARG A 297 -22.82 27.71 -24.15
CA ARG A 297 -21.66 26.86 -24.51
C ARG A 297 -21.13 26.05 -23.33
N LEU A 298 -21.03 26.64 -22.14
CA LEU A 298 -20.60 25.93 -20.93
C LEU A 298 -21.60 24.83 -20.56
N SER A 299 -22.90 25.14 -20.51
CA SER A 299 -23.94 24.15 -20.20
C SER A 299 -23.98 23.03 -21.24
N SER A 300 -23.84 23.36 -22.53
CA SER A 300 -23.76 22.38 -23.61
C SER A 300 -22.53 21.48 -23.45
N PHE A 301 -21.35 22.07 -23.17
CA PHE A 301 -20.13 21.33 -22.94
C PHE A 301 -20.26 20.35 -21.76
N VAL A 302 -20.77 20.82 -20.61
CA VAL A 302 -20.97 19.98 -19.42
C VAL A 302 -21.98 18.88 -19.69
N PHE A 303 -23.14 19.21 -20.28
CA PHE A 303 -24.17 18.25 -20.61
C PHE A 303 -23.67 17.14 -21.53
N VAL A 304 -23.00 17.50 -22.63
CA VAL A 304 -22.48 16.52 -23.59
C VAL A 304 -21.38 15.67 -22.97
N THR A 305 -20.50 16.27 -22.17
CA THR A 305 -19.47 15.53 -21.42
C THR A 305 -20.09 14.48 -20.51
N LEU A 306 -21.14 14.83 -19.77
CA LEU A 306 -21.88 13.90 -18.89
C LEU A 306 -22.58 12.80 -19.69
N VAL A 307 -23.31 13.16 -20.75
CA VAL A 307 -24.03 12.19 -21.60
C VAL A 307 -23.05 11.17 -22.19
N VAL A 308 -21.95 11.62 -22.79
CA VAL A 308 -20.97 10.70 -23.38
C VAL A 308 -20.29 9.83 -22.32
N THR A 309 -20.00 10.40 -21.13
CA THR A 309 -19.50 9.63 -19.99
C THR A 309 -20.47 8.50 -19.65
N LEU A 310 -21.75 8.80 -19.48
CA LEU A 310 -22.80 7.83 -19.15
C LEU A 310 -23.05 6.82 -20.28
N LEU A 311 -22.93 7.21 -21.56
CA LEU A 311 -23.05 6.25 -22.67
C LEU A 311 -21.93 5.20 -22.65
N ILE A 312 -20.73 5.56 -22.18
CA ILE A 312 -19.59 4.65 -22.13
C ILE A 312 -19.62 3.80 -20.84
N SER A 313 -19.84 4.42 -19.69
CA SER A 313 -19.70 3.77 -18.38
C SER A 313 -21.00 3.54 -17.61
N GLY A 314 -22.11 4.14 -18.07
CA GLY A 314 -23.44 4.09 -17.43
C GLY A 314 -23.95 2.68 -17.16
N TRP A 315 -23.76 1.78 -18.13
CA TRP A 315 -24.20 0.39 -18.03
C TRP A 315 -23.55 -0.35 -16.85
N TRP A 316 -22.30 -0.01 -16.49
CA TRP A 316 -21.60 -0.64 -15.38
C TRP A 316 -22.18 -0.20 -14.03
N PHE A 317 -22.54 1.08 -13.88
CA PHE A 317 -23.23 1.58 -12.68
C PHE A 317 -24.62 0.96 -12.53
N VAL A 318 -25.36 0.82 -13.63
CA VAL A 318 -26.68 0.16 -13.64
C VAL A 318 -26.53 -1.31 -13.23
N ARG A 319 -25.53 -2.01 -13.78
CA ARG A 319 -25.21 -3.40 -13.39
C ARG A 319 -24.93 -3.50 -11.90
N ASN A 320 -24.08 -2.63 -11.35
CA ASN A 320 -23.73 -2.67 -9.93
C ASN A 320 -24.92 -2.35 -9.03
N GLN A 321 -25.75 -1.38 -9.40
CA GLN A 321 -26.99 -1.10 -8.68
C GLN A 321 -27.92 -2.30 -8.64
N ALA A 322 -28.04 -3.04 -9.76
CA ALA A 322 -28.88 -4.22 -9.86
C ALA A 322 -28.31 -5.43 -9.08
N LEU A 323 -26.98 -5.60 -9.04
CA LEU A 323 -26.34 -6.76 -8.40
C LEU A 323 -26.03 -6.54 -6.90
N TYR A 324 -25.63 -5.34 -6.53
CA TYR A 324 -25.03 -5.04 -5.22
C TYR A 324 -25.81 -3.98 -4.43
N GLY A 325 -26.85 -3.38 -5.04
CA GLY A 325 -27.65 -2.34 -4.40
C GLY A 325 -26.96 -0.98 -4.29
N ASP A 326 -25.76 -0.82 -4.87
CA ASP A 326 -25.04 0.45 -4.91
C ASP A 326 -24.36 0.67 -6.28
N LEU A 327 -24.26 1.92 -6.72
CA LEU A 327 -23.75 2.27 -8.05
C LEU A 327 -22.28 1.87 -8.25
N LEU A 328 -21.46 1.90 -7.20
CA LEU A 328 -20.01 1.71 -7.33
C LEU A 328 -19.55 0.27 -7.11
N GLY A 329 -20.46 -0.63 -6.69
CA GLY A 329 -20.12 -1.98 -6.21
C GLY A 329 -19.31 -1.97 -4.91
N TRP A 330 -19.35 -0.86 -4.17
CA TRP A 330 -18.50 -0.65 -3.00
C TRP A 330 -18.86 -1.55 -1.84
N ASN A 331 -20.14 -1.88 -1.65
CA ASN A 331 -20.52 -2.78 -0.56
C ASN A 331 -19.95 -4.18 -0.79
N ALA A 332 -20.15 -4.74 -1.99
CA ALA A 332 -19.60 -6.04 -2.35
C ALA A 332 -18.06 -6.06 -2.25
N PHE A 333 -17.40 -4.97 -2.68
CA PHE A 333 -15.95 -4.83 -2.55
C PHE A 333 -15.51 -4.86 -1.07
N LEU A 334 -16.13 -4.02 -0.23
CA LEU A 334 -15.82 -3.89 1.19
C LEU A 334 -16.09 -5.18 1.98
N ASP A 335 -17.12 -5.92 1.60
CA ASP A 335 -17.49 -7.18 2.26
C ASP A 335 -16.50 -8.33 1.97
N VAL A 336 -15.67 -8.20 0.92
CA VAL A 336 -14.62 -9.17 0.59
C VAL A 336 -13.23 -8.70 1.02
N VAL A 337 -12.89 -7.43 0.81
CA VAL A 337 -11.57 -6.89 1.20
C VAL A 337 -11.44 -6.70 2.72
N GLY A 338 -12.57 -6.48 3.40
CA GLY A 338 -12.63 -6.16 4.82
C GLY A 338 -12.88 -4.68 5.09
N ARG A 339 -13.76 -4.42 6.07
CA ARG A 339 -14.06 -3.08 6.59
C ARG A 339 -13.27 -2.86 7.87
N ARG A 340 -12.93 -1.60 8.17
CA ARG A 340 -12.57 -1.22 9.54
C ARG A 340 -13.81 -1.33 10.41
N ASP A 341 -13.67 -1.86 11.63
CA ASP A 341 -14.77 -1.95 12.60
C ASP A 341 -15.40 -0.59 12.87
N GLN A 342 -14.56 0.45 12.94
CA GLN A 342 -14.99 1.84 12.91
C GLN A 342 -14.21 2.64 11.87
N PRO A 343 -14.84 3.63 11.22
CA PRO A 343 -14.12 4.50 10.30
C PRO A 343 -12.92 5.17 10.97
N ALA A 344 -11.77 5.20 10.30
CA ALA A 344 -10.55 5.73 10.88
C ALA A 344 -10.71 7.21 11.27
N SER A 345 -10.28 7.56 12.49
CA SER A 345 -10.26 8.94 12.95
C SER A 345 -9.15 9.76 12.26
N PRO A 346 -9.23 11.11 12.24
CA PRO A 346 -8.13 11.93 11.71
C PRO A 346 -6.77 11.65 12.39
N ALA A 347 -6.77 11.34 13.68
CA ALA A 347 -5.56 11.00 14.42
C ALA A 347 -4.96 9.66 13.94
N GLN A 348 -5.81 8.66 13.66
CA GLN A 348 -5.38 7.38 13.10
C GLN A 348 -4.85 7.54 11.67
N LEU A 349 -5.53 8.30 10.81
CA LEU A 349 -5.02 8.58 9.46
C LEU A 349 -3.68 9.31 9.50
N TRP A 350 -3.49 10.20 10.48
CA TRP A 350 -2.22 10.87 10.69
C TRP A 350 -1.12 9.93 11.18
N SER A 351 -1.42 8.92 12.01
CA SER A 351 -0.41 7.94 12.43
C SER A 351 0.05 7.06 11.26
N GLU A 352 -0.81 6.81 10.28
CA GLU A 352 -0.50 6.02 9.06
C GLU A 352 0.27 6.82 7.98
N ARG A 353 0.55 8.12 8.19
CA ARG A 353 1.16 9.01 7.19
C ARG A 353 2.53 8.57 6.67
N GLU A 354 3.32 7.92 7.52
CA GLU A 354 4.68 7.49 7.15
C GLU A 354 4.63 6.36 6.13
N GLY A 355 3.83 5.31 6.42
CA GLY A 355 3.55 4.23 5.49
C GLY A 355 2.92 4.75 4.19
N PHE A 356 2.02 5.73 4.28
CA PHE A 356 1.46 6.41 3.11
C PHE A 356 2.54 7.05 2.23
N ILE A 357 3.47 7.82 2.80
CA ILE A 357 4.55 8.49 2.06
C ILE A 357 5.53 7.47 1.49
N TRP A 358 5.92 6.45 2.26
CA TRP A 358 6.81 5.40 1.79
C TRP A 358 6.18 4.66 0.60
N ALA A 359 4.89 4.35 0.69
CA ALA A 359 4.11 3.73 -0.38
C ALA A 359 3.90 4.63 -1.61
N TYR A 360 4.14 5.94 -1.53
CA TYR A 360 4.22 6.81 -2.71
C TYR A 360 5.58 6.62 -3.42
N TRP A 361 6.66 6.52 -2.65
CA TRP A 361 8.03 6.42 -3.18
C TRP A 361 8.39 5.02 -3.66
N GLY A 362 8.17 3.99 -2.85
CA GLY A 362 8.58 2.62 -3.13
C GLY A 362 8.39 1.72 -1.93
N VAL A 363 7.28 1.00 -1.86
CA VAL A 363 7.15 -0.21 -1.04
C VAL A 363 6.71 -1.32 -1.98
N PHE A 364 7.61 -2.26 -2.23
CA PHE A 364 7.46 -3.29 -3.25
C PHE A 364 6.84 -4.56 -2.65
N GLY A 365 6.76 -5.61 -3.47
CA GLY A 365 6.08 -6.84 -3.12
C GLY A 365 4.60 -6.61 -2.84
N ALA A 366 4.06 -7.35 -1.89
CA ALA A 366 2.72 -7.12 -1.34
C ALA A 366 2.74 -6.10 -0.20
N MET A 367 3.32 -4.93 -0.46
CA MET A 367 3.49 -3.85 0.52
C MET A 367 4.38 -4.24 1.72
N ASN A 368 5.32 -5.14 1.52
CA ASN A 368 6.16 -5.73 2.57
C ASN A 368 7.67 -5.72 2.24
N VAL A 369 8.06 -5.28 1.04
CA VAL A 369 9.47 -5.11 0.65
C VAL A 369 9.82 -3.63 0.63
N ILE A 370 10.54 -3.16 1.65
CA ILE A 370 10.93 -1.76 1.81
C ILE A 370 12.35 -1.50 1.31
N MET A 371 12.61 -0.26 0.88
CA MET A 371 13.97 0.25 0.71
C MET A 371 14.60 0.49 2.08
N SER A 372 15.92 0.71 2.11
CA SER A 372 16.58 1.12 3.35
C SER A 372 15.99 2.45 3.86
N PRO A 373 15.74 2.60 5.19
CA PRO A 373 15.06 3.78 5.76
C PRO A 373 15.62 5.14 5.31
N TRP A 374 16.96 5.27 5.27
CA TRP A 374 17.64 6.50 4.86
C TRP A 374 17.28 6.94 3.42
N VAL A 375 16.90 6.01 2.54
CA VAL A 375 16.47 6.33 1.16
C VAL A 375 15.17 7.14 1.22
N TYR A 376 14.23 6.77 2.08
CA TYR A 376 13.00 7.53 2.27
C TYR A 376 13.27 8.92 2.86
N ASP A 377 14.20 9.03 3.80
CA ASP A 377 14.60 10.33 4.37
C ASP A 377 15.16 11.27 3.30
N VAL A 378 16.01 10.75 2.39
CA VAL A 378 16.54 11.53 1.27
C VAL A 378 15.43 11.96 0.31
N LEU A 379 14.52 11.05 -0.07
CA LEU A 379 13.41 11.36 -0.96
C LEU A 379 12.45 12.40 -0.36
N ASN A 380 12.17 12.28 0.94
CA ASN A 380 11.37 13.25 1.68
C ASN A 380 12.08 14.61 1.79
N GLY A 381 13.40 14.62 2.01
CA GLY A 381 14.22 15.83 1.97
C GLY A 381 14.17 16.50 0.60
N LEU A 382 14.26 15.74 -0.49
CA LEU A 382 14.10 16.25 -1.86
C LEU A 382 12.71 16.84 -2.10
N ALA A 383 11.63 16.17 -1.64
CA ALA A 383 10.29 16.73 -1.74
C ALA A 383 10.14 18.03 -0.93
N ALA A 384 10.68 18.08 0.29
CA ALA A 384 10.68 19.29 1.10
C ALA A 384 11.43 20.45 0.42
N LEU A 385 12.59 20.18 -0.21
CA LEU A 385 13.32 21.16 -1.01
C LEU A 385 12.47 21.69 -2.18
N ALA A 386 11.72 20.83 -2.87
CA ALA A 386 10.80 21.30 -3.90
C ALA A 386 9.74 22.24 -3.33
N VAL A 387 9.15 21.91 -2.18
CA VAL A 387 8.17 22.78 -1.48
C VAL A 387 8.78 24.13 -1.14
N VAL A 388 10.00 24.18 -0.61
CA VAL A 388 10.73 25.45 -0.36
C VAL A 388 10.83 26.27 -1.64
N GLY A 389 11.22 25.66 -2.76
CA GLY A 389 11.28 26.33 -4.06
C GLY A 389 9.92 26.91 -4.50
N LEU A 390 8.83 26.16 -4.32
CA LEU A 390 7.47 26.62 -4.62
C LEU A 390 7.06 27.81 -3.72
N VAL A 391 7.35 27.75 -2.42
CA VAL A 391 7.08 28.84 -1.47
C VAL A 391 7.85 30.10 -1.84
N LEU A 392 9.14 30.00 -2.16
CA LEU A 392 9.96 31.12 -2.61
C LEU A 392 9.40 31.74 -3.91
N ARG A 393 8.89 30.91 -4.82
CA ARG A 393 8.27 31.37 -6.05
C ARG A 393 6.97 32.15 -5.80
N VAL A 394 6.12 31.68 -4.90
CA VAL A 394 4.88 32.36 -4.49
C VAL A 394 5.21 33.67 -3.78
N ALA A 395 6.14 33.65 -2.82
CA ALA A 395 6.60 34.85 -2.12
C ALA A 395 7.13 35.91 -3.10
N SER A 396 7.93 35.51 -4.08
CA SER A 396 8.44 36.41 -5.12
C SER A 396 7.34 36.99 -6.02
N ALA A 397 6.25 36.24 -6.27
CA ALA A 397 5.09 36.75 -6.99
C ALA A 397 4.29 37.77 -6.16
N VAL A 398 4.02 37.45 -4.89
CA VAL A 398 3.25 38.30 -3.97
C VAL A 398 3.99 39.61 -3.68
N LEU A 399 5.32 39.57 -3.56
CA LEU A 399 6.17 40.75 -3.39
C LEU A 399 6.37 41.55 -4.69
N GLY A 400 5.71 41.19 -5.79
CA GLY A 400 5.80 41.89 -7.08
C GLY A 400 7.13 41.74 -7.82
N LYS A 401 8.10 41.00 -7.27
CA LYS A 401 9.45 40.83 -7.85
C LYS A 401 9.43 39.97 -9.13
N ALA A 402 8.56 38.96 -9.17
CA ALA A 402 8.41 38.07 -10.32
C ALA A 402 6.94 37.68 -10.51
N PRO A 403 6.11 38.50 -11.20
CA PRO A 403 4.69 38.21 -11.37
C PRO A 403 4.46 36.86 -12.07
N LEU A 404 3.37 36.20 -11.72
CA LEU A 404 2.92 34.98 -12.38
C LEU A 404 2.41 35.31 -13.79
N ARG A 405 2.51 34.33 -14.70
CA ARG A 405 1.87 34.43 -16.03
C ARG A 405 0.36 34.59 -15.83
N GLN A 406 -0.32 35.36 -16.68
CA GLN A 406 -1.76 35.64 -16.53
C GLN A 406 -2.61 34.35 -16.43
N ASP A 407 -2.22 33.28 -17.13
CA ASP A 407 -2.94 32.01 -17.12
C ASP A 407 -2.50 31.07 -15.97
N ALA A 408 -1.34 31.31 -15.37
CA ALA A 408 -0.73 30.38 -14.42
C ALA A 408 -1.61 30.16 -13.19
N GLY A 409 -2.29 31.20 -12.68
CA GLY A 409 -3.18 31.08 -11.54
C GLY A 409 -4.34 30.11 -11.80
N ARG A 410 -4.89 30.10 -13.02
CA ARG A 410 -5.99 29.20 -13.41
C ARG A 410 -5.50 27.76 -13.58
N GLN A 411 -4.32 27.58 -14.18
CA GLN A 411 -3.68 26.27 -14.29
C GLN A 411 -3.35 25.68 -12.91
N ILE A 412 -2.81 26.50 -11.99
CA ILE A 412 -2.54 26.12 -10.60
C ILE A 412 -3.84 25.72 -9.89
N LEU A 413 -4.90 26.52 -10.04
CA LEU A 413 -6.20 26.20 -9.44
C LEU A 413 -6.76 24.86 -9.92
N LEU A 414 -6.70 24.58 -11.23
CA LEU A 414 -7.14 23.30 -11.79
C LEU A 414 -6.29 22.14 -11.23
N CYS A 415 -4.97 22.30 -11.18
CA CYS A 415 -4.05 21.29 -10.67
C CYS A 415 -4.26 21.01 -9.18
N LEU A 416 -4.42 22.05 -8.36
CA LEU A 416 -4.71 21.93 -6.93
C LEU A 416 -6.08 21.30 -6.69
N PHE A 417 -7.09 21.67 -7.48
CA PHE A 417 -8.39 21.02 -7.43
C PHE A 417 -8.29 19.54 -7.73
N TRP A 418 -7.54 19.14 -8.77
CA TRP A 418 -7.34 17.72 -9.10
C TRP A 418 -6.68 16.95 -7.95
N VAL A 419 -5.59 17.50 -7.39
CA VAL A 419 -4.88 16.89 -6.25
C VAL A 419 -5.79 16.78 -5.04
N ALA A 420 -6.54 17.84 -4.70
CA ALA A 420 -7.45 17.85 -3.56
C ALA A 420 -8.60 16.85 -3.74
N LEU A 421 -9.17 16.76 -4.94
CA LEU A 421 -10.27 15.84 -5.24
C LEU A 421 -9.84 14.38 -5.05
N VAL A 422 -8.68 13.99 -5.61
CA VAL A 422 -8.14 12.63 -5.45
C VAL A 422 -7.75 12.36 -4.00
N PHE A 423 -7.16 13.34 -3.31
CA PHE A 423 -6.79 13.20 -1.90
C PHE A 423 -8.01 13.01 -0.99
N VAL A 424 -9.10 13.76 -1.20
CA VAL A 424 -10.35 13.59 -0.45
C VAL A 424 -10.97 12.22 -0.72
N ALA A 425 -10.97 11.76 -1.98
CA ALA A 425 -11.44 10.42 -2.32
C ALA A 425 -10.61 9.32 -1.62
N LEU A 426 -9.29 9.50 -1.55
CA LEU A 426 -8.38 8.61 -0.84
C LEU A 426 -8.64 8.60 0.66
N VAL A 427 -8.74 9.77 1.30
CA VAL A 427 -9.06 9.89 2.73
C VAL A 427 -10.37 9.17 3.03
N ARG A 428 -11.39 9.33 2.18
CA ARG A 428 -12.65 8.60 2.33
C ARG A 428 -12.45 7.09 2.21
N TRP A 429 -11.70 6.63 1.22
CA TRP A 429 -11.41 5.20 1.02
C TRP A 429 -10.69 4.57 2.21
N THR A 430 -9.57 5.16 2.61
CA THR A 430 -8.74 4.70 3.72
C THR A 430 -9.46 4.79 5.06
N SER A 431 -10.43 5.70 5.21
CA SER A 431 -11.28 5.73 6.40
C SER A 431 -12.16 4.49 6.53
N LEU A 432 -12.50 3.80 5.44
CA LEU A 432 -13.41 2.66 5.43
C LEU A 432 -12.69 1.31 5.48
N THR A 433 -11.49 1.22 4.94
CA THR A 433 -10.71 -0.02 4.86
C THR A 433 -9.20 0.25 5.09
N PRO A 434 -8.42 -0.70 5.64
CA PRO A 434 -6.98 -0.53 5.87
C PRO A 434 -6.18 -0.46 4.54
N ALA A 435 -6.17 0.71 3.89
CA ALA A 435 -5.56 0.91 2.57
C ALA A 435 -4.83 2.26 2.44
N SER A 436 -4.05 2.66 3.46
CA SER A 436 -3.23 3.88 3.48
C SER A 436 -2.02 3.83 2.54
N GLN A 437 -2.25 3.72 1.23
CA GLN A 437 -1.18 3.57 0.25
C GLN A 437 -1.01 4.84 -0.61
N GLY A 438 0.19 5.43 -0.58
CA GLY A 438 0.54 6.61 -1.36
C GLY A 438 0.40 6.44 -2.87
N ARG A 439 0.55 5.21 -3.40
CA ARG A 439 0.33 4.91 -4.83
C ARG A 439 -1.07 5.29 -5.32
N LEU A 440 -2.07 5.36 -4.45
CA LEU A 440 -3.43 5.78 -4.81
C LEU A 440 -3.51 7.26 -5.21
N MET A 441 -2.46 8.05 -4.97
CA MET A 441 -2.31 9.42 -5.48
C MET A 441 -1.73 9.50 -6.91
N PHE A 442 -1.36 8.37 -7.53
CA PHE A 442 -0.81 8.39 -8.89
C PHE A 442 -1.73 8.90 -10.00
N PRO A 443 -3.07 8.93 -9.90
CA PRO A 443 -3.90 9.74 -10.79
C PRO A 443 -3.45 11.22 -10.89
N CYS A 444 -2.72 11.71 -9.89
CA CYS A 444 -2.14 13.06 -9.83
C CYS A 444 -0.62 13.10 -10.11
N ILE A 445 0.02 11.98 -10.46
CA ILE A 445 1.50 11.89 -10.51
C ILE A 445 2.11 12.92 -11.47
N ALA A 446 1.44 13.24 -12.58
CA ALA A 446 1.91 14.25 -13.53
C ALA A 446 1.94 15.66 -12.93
N VAL A 447 0.94 16.03 -12.12
CA VAL A 447 0.90 17.33 -11.40
C VAL A 447 2.00 17.37 -10.35
N ILE A 448 2.09 16.32 -9.53
CA ILE A 448 3.06 16.23 -8.44
C ILE A 448 4.48 16.31 -9.00
N SER A 449 4.77 15.54 -10.05
CA SER A 449 6.07 15.54 -10.73
C SER A 449 6.42 16.89 -11.34
N ALA A 450 5.46 17.57 -11.98
CA ALA A 450 5.68 18.91 -12.51
C ALA A 450 5.94 19.95 -11.39
N ALA A 451 5.25 19.83 -10.26
CA ALA A 451 5.47 20.67 -9.09
C ALA A 451 6.84 20.45 -8.45
N LEU A 452 7.27 19.17 -8.32
CA LEU A 452 8.61 18.81 -7.86
C LEU A 452 9.70 19.40 -8.78
N ALA A 453 9.57 19.18 -10.09
CA ALA A 453 10.50 19.73 -11.09
C ALA A 453 10.60 21.26 -10.99
N TYR A 454 9.45 21.93 -10.87
CA TYR A 454 9.38 23.38 -10.79
C TYR A 454 10.01 23.92 -9.50
N GLY A 455 9.70 23.31 -8.35
CA GLY A 455 10.28 23.66 -7.06
C GLY A 455 11.80 23.55 -7.06
N TRP A 456 12.34 22.41 -7.50
CA TRP A 456 13.79 22.23 -7.62
C TRP A 456 14.43 23.22 -8.59
N ARG A 457 13.77 23.52 -9.72
CA ARG A 457 14.29 24.52 -10.66
C ARG A 457 14.35 25.91 -10.02
N VAL A 458 13.36 26.31 -9.23
CA VAL A 458 13.35 27.62 -8.56
C VAL A 458 14.55 27.76 -7.63
N LEU A 459 14.92 26.68 -6.92
CA LEU A 459 16.15 26.65 -6.12
C LEU A 459 17.39 26.74 -7.01
N HIS A 460 17.60 25.76 -7.88
CA HIS A 460 18.71 25.76 -8.84
C HIS A 460 18.56 24.70 -9.92
N ARG A 461 19.09 24.95 -11.13
CA ARG A 461 19.09 23.94 -12.22
C ARG A 461 19.83 22.65 -11.86
N HIS A 462 20.90 22.72 -11.06
CA HIS A 462 21.66 21.54 -10.65
C HIS A 462 20.94 20.72 -9.58
N VAL A 463 20.07 21.34 -8.77
CA VAL A 463 19.20 20.62 -7.83
C VAL A 463 18.19 19.79 -8.62
N LEU A 464 17.55 20.39 -9.64
CA LEU A 464 16.64 19.66 -10.54
C LEU A 464 17.33 18.49 -11.24
N LEU A 465 18.48 18.73 -11.87
CA LEU A 465 19.22 17.69 -12.58
C LEU A 465 19.72 16.60 -11.64
N GLY A 466 20.26 16.96 -10.48
CA GLY A 466 20.73 16.02 -9.46
C GLY A 466 19.59 15.16 -8.90
N ALA A 467 18.43 15.76 -8.60
CA ALA A 467 17.25 15.03 -8.13
C ALA A 467 16.71 14.07 -9.21
N CYS A 468 16.64 14.50 -10.48
CA CYS A 468 16.23 13.62 -11.58
C CYS A 468 17.22 12.46 -11.79
N ALA A 469 18.54 12.74 -11.74
CA ALA A 469 19.57 11.72 -11.87
C ALA A 469 19.54 10.73 -10.69
N GLY A 470 19.35 11.22 -9.47
CA GLY A 470 19.21 10.39 -8.27
C GLY A 470 17.98 9.49 -8.32
N LEU A 471 16.82 10.03 -8.73
CA LEU A 471 15.60 9.23 -8.93
C LEU A 471 15.78 8.19 -10.04
N ALA A 472 16.39 8.56 -11.16
CA ALA A 472 16.66 7.62 -12.25
C ALA A 472 17.60 6.49 -11.81
N ALA A 473 18.68 6.82 -11.09
CA ALA A 473 19.59 5.84 -10.53
C ALA A 473 18.88 4.91 -9.54
N LEU A 474 18.09 5.46 -8.61
CA LEU A 474 17.32 4.68 -7.65
C LEU A 474 16.32 3.76 -8.35
N ALA A 475 15.58 4.25 -9.35
CA ALA A 475 14.60 3.46 -10.08
C ALA A 475 15.26 2.30 -10.85
N ILE A 476 16.47 2.48 -11.39
CA ILE A 476 17.24 1.42 -12.06
C ILE A 476 17.81 0.42 -11.05
N ILE A 477 18.29 0.89 -9.90
CA ILE A 477 18.93 0.05 -8.87
C ILE A 477 17.90 -0.77 -8.08
N ALA A 478 16.73 -0.20 -7.78
CA ALA A 478 15.75 -0.80 -6.89
C ALA A 478 15.34 -2.25 -7.23
N PRO A 479 15.09 -2.66 -8.49
CA PRO A 479 14.73 -4.04 -8.77
C PRO A 479 15.88 -5.03 -8.50
N PHE A 480 17.14 -4.59 -8.59
CA PHE A 480 18.30 -5.42 -8.29
C PHE A 480 18.71 -5.39 -6.82
N ALA A 481 18.47 -4.28 -6.12
CA ALA A 481 18.91 -4.09 -4.74
C ALA A 481 17.87 -4.54 -3.71
N PHE A 482 16.57 -4.36 -4.02
CA PHE A 482 15.49 -4.56 -3.06
C PHE A 482 14.46 -5.60 -3.48
N ILE A 483 14.23 -5.81 -4.79
CA ILE A 483 13.16 -6.72 -5.26
C ILE A 483 13.70 -8.13 -5.49
N ALA A 484 14.49 -8.33 -6.55
CA ALA A 484 14.92 -9.67 -6.96
C ALA A 484 15.69 -10.46 -5.88
N PRO A 485 16.61 -9.86 -5.09
CA PRO A 485 17.32 -10.61 -4.04
C PRO A 485 16.39 -11.16 -2.96
N THR A 486 15.31 -10.44 -2.66
CA THR A 486 14.36 -10.76 -1.58
C THR A 486 13.59 -12.05 -1.86
N TYR A 487 13.39 -12.40 -3.13
CA TYR A 487 12.69 -13.62 -3.56
C TYR A 487 13.64 -14.76 -3.94
N THR A 488 14.94 -14.60 -3.71
CA THR A 488 15.91 -15.65 -4.02
C THR A 488 15.87 -16.73 -2.95
N GLN A 489 15.70 -17.99 -3.36
CA GLN A 489 15.76 -19.11 -2.42
C GLN A 489 17.12 -19.13 -1.68
N PRO A 490 17.15 -19.52 -0.39
CA PRO A 490 18.40 -19.62 0.35
C PRO A 490 19.37 -20.61 -0.33
N PRO A 491 20.68 -20.49 -0.11
CA PRO A 491 21.64 -21.44 -0.65
C PRO A 491 21.47 -22.84 -0.02
N ASN A 492 21.84 -23.90 -0.74
CA ASN A 492 21.82 -25.28 -0.24
C ASN A 492 22.98 -25.57 0.75
N ARG A 493 22.99 -24.85 1.87
CA ARG A 493 23.97 -24.97 2.97
C ARG A 493 23.42 -24.29 4.21
N TRP A 494 23.99 -24.61 5.35
CA TRP A 494 23.81 -23.76 6.53
C TRP A 494 24.64 -22.49 6.39
N THR A 495 24.06 -21.35 6.75
CA THR A 495 24.76 -20.06 6.73
C THR A 495 25.89 -20.04 7.76
N GLN A 496 25.64 -20.61 8.94
CA GLN A 496 26.59 -20.77 10.03
C GLN A 496 26.19 -21.96 10.89
N ARG A 497 27.11 -22.47 11.73
CA ARG A 497 26.77 -23.44 12.78
C ARG A 497 26.15 -22.71 13.98
N LEU A 498 25.19 -23.34 14.64
CA LEU A 498 24.49 -22.77 15.79
C LEU A 498 24.86 -23.53 17.07
N PRO A 499 24.83 -22.89 18.25
CA PRO A 499 25.41 -23.44 19.46
C PRO A 499 24.66 -24.64 20.05
N LEU A 500 23.34 -24.73 19.84
CA LEU A 500 22.53 -25.81 20.39
C LEU A 500 22.30 -26.90 19.36
N THR A 501 22.72 -28.13 19.68
CA THR A 501 22.39 -29.32 18.88
C THR A 501 21.03 -29.86 19.31
N VAL A 502 20.09 -29.99 18.37
CA VAL A 502 18.72 -30.45 18.63
C VAL A 502 18.47 -31.86 18.07
N ASN A 503 18.90 -32.13 16.83
CA ASN A 503 18.75 -33.42 16.14
C ASN A 503 17.32 -34.02 16.16
N ALA A 504 16.29 -33.19 16.01
CA ALA A 504 14.90 -33.64 15.95
C ALA A 504 14.52 -34.01 14.51
N LYS A 505 13.97 -35.21 14.30
CA LYS A 505 13.60 -35.74 12.98
C LYS A 505 12.08 -35.91 12.88
N PHE A 506 11.44 -35.05 12.09
CA PHE A 506 10.00 -34.98 11.87
C PHE A 506 9.57 -35.81 10.66
N GLY A 507 8.54 -36.63 10.83
CA GLY A 507 7.94 -37.44 9.77
C GLY A 507 8.93 -38.36 9.04
N GLY A 508 10.07 -38.69 9.68
CA GLY A 508 11.12 -39.48 9.07
C GLY A 508 11.94 -38.79 7.96
N ALA A 509 11.67 -37.53 7.63
CA ALA A 509 12.24 -36.86 6.46
C ALA A 509 12.88 -35.49 6.75
N VAL A 510 12.29 -34.65 7.60
CA VAL A 510 12.76 -33.28 7.86
C VAL A 510 13.47 -33.22 9.21
N CYS A 511 14.73 -32.81 9.22
CA CYS A 511 15.56 -32.80 10.42
C CYS A 511 15.88 -31.38 10.88
N LEU A 512 15.47 -31.00 12.09
CA LEU A 512 16.01 -29.84 12.80
C LEU A 512 17.33 -30.23 13.45
N GLN A 513 18.42 -29.65 12.98
CA GLN A 513 19.78 -30.04 13.39
C GLN A 513 20.30 -29.17 14.51
N GLU A 514 20.22 -27.85 14.35
CA GLU A 514 20.74 -26.91 15.33
C GLU A 514 19.81 -25.71 15.53
N ALA A 515 19.93 -25.09 16.69
CA ALA A 515 19.25 -23.86 17.05
C ALA A 515 20.21 -22.85 17.68
N GLY A 516 19.91 -21.57 17.50
CA GLY A 516 20.67 -20.47 18.07
C GLY A 516 19.78 -19.28 18.39
N LEU A 517 20.09 -18.60 19.49
CA LEU A 517 19.33 -17.43 19.96
C LEU A 517 20.08 -16.16 19.59
N GLU A 518 19.34 -15.18 19.08
CA GLU A 518 19.81 -13.81 18.94
C GLU A 518 18.99 -12.96 19.92
N THR A 519 19.49 -12.80 21.14
CA THR A 519 18.90 -11.91 22.15
C THR A 519 19.96 -10.97 22.70
N THR A 520 19.65 -9.67 22.73
CA THR A 520 20.49 -8.65 23.38
C THR A 520 20.05 -8.49 24.83
N GLY A 521 20.48 -9.42 25.70
CA GLY A 521 20.11 -9.43 27.11
C GLY A 521 18.80 -10.16 27.41
N VAL A 522 18.22 -9.86 28.58
CA VAL A 522 16.96 -10.45 29.06
C VAL A 522 15.79 -9.73 28.38
N PRO A 523 15.01 -10.39 27.51
CA PRO A 523 13.88 -9.75 26.83
C PRO A 523 12.79 -9.36 27.82
N GLN A 524 12.02 -8.33 27.48
CA GLN A 524 10.87 -7.84 28.22
C GLN A 524 9.57 -7.92 27.37
N PRO A 525 8.38 -7.83 27.98
CA PRO A 525 7.13 -7.69 27.24
C PRO A 525 7.18 -6.51 26.24
N GLY A 526 6.83 -6.78 24.98
CA GLY A 526 6.92 -5.82 23.88
C GLY A 526 8.17 -5.98 23.00
N ASP A 527 9.22 -6.65 23.50
CA ASP A 527 10.43 -6.93 22.74
C ASP A 527 10.20 -8.00 21.67
N GLU A 528 11.15 -8.09 20.75
CA GLU A 528 11.24 -9.16 19.78
C GLU A 528 12.36 -10.13 20.16
N VAL A 529 12.09 -11.42 19.99
CA VAL A 529 13.05 -12.50 20.22
C VAL A 529 13.21 -13.31 18.95
N THR A 530 14.47 -13.57 18.59
CA THR A 530 14.81 -14.16 17.31
C THR A 530 15.48 -15.52 17.49
N LEU A 531 14.91 -16.54 16.84
CA LEU A 531 15.39 -17.91 16.81
C LEU A 531 15.95 -18.25 15.42
N HIS A 532 17.20 -18.70 15.37
CA HIS A 532 17.84 -19.24 14.18
C HIS A 532 17.77 -20.75 14.21
N LEU A 533 17.43 -21.39 13.09
CA LEU A 533 17.31 -22.84 12.96
C LEU A 533 18.07 -23.35 11.75
N ASN A 534 18.83 -24.44 11.91
CA ASN A 534 19.49 -25.15 10.82
C ASN A 534 18.76 -26.46 10.52
N TRP A 535 18.39 -26.64 9.26
CA TRP A 535 17.56 -27.76 8.82
C TRP A 535 18.27 -28.64 7.78
N LEU A 536 17.87 -29.91 7.72
CA LEU A 536 18.28 -30.87 6.71
C LEU A 536 17.07 -31.67 6.24
N LEU A 537 16.80 -31.67 4.93
CA LEU A 537 15.84 -32.57 4.31
C LEU A 537 16.55 -33.91 4.04
N ALA A 538 16.37 -34.89 4.92
CA ALA A 538 17.05 -36.19 4.82
C ALA A 538 16.47 -37.09 3.72
N GLN A 539 15.16 -36.95 3.44
CA GLN A 539 14.44 -37.71 2.41
C GLN A 539 13.50 -36.78 1.65
N PRO A 540 13.19 -37.04 0.37
CA PRO A 540 12.20 -36.28 -0.37
C PRO A 540 10.83 -36.37 0.30
N VAL A 541 10.05 -35.28 0.22
CA VAL A 541 8.66 -35.23 0.69
C VAL A 541 7.77 -34.85 -0.48
N THR A 542 6.48 -35.18 -0.40
CA THR A 542 5.50 -34.86 -1.46
C THR A 542 4.63 -33.64 -1.13
N ARG A 543 4.74 -33.11 0.09
CA ARG A 543 3.95 -31.97 0.57
C ARG A 543 4.86 -30.82 1.02
N ASN A 544 4.30 -29.61 1.00
CA ASN A 544 4.93 -28.41 1.57
C ASN A 544 4.43 -28.22 3.00
N TYR A 545 5.30 -28.44 3.97
CA TYR A 545 4.96 -28.33 5.39
C TYR A 545 5.27 -26.93 5.91
N SER A 546 4.40 -26.41 6.77
CA SER A 546 4.62 -25.19 7.54
C SER A 546 5.36 -25.51 8.83
N VAL A 547 6.32 -24.67 9.19
CA VAL A 547 7.01 -24.72 10.48
C VAL A 547 6.27 -23.81 11.44
N PHE A 548 5.86 -24.33 12.60
CA PHE A 548 5.42 -23.50 13.71
C PHE A 548 6.58 -23.36 14.70
N VAL A 549 6.76 -22.15 15.21
CA VAL A 549 7.70 -21.83 16.29
C VAL A 549 6.91 -21.15 17.39
N HIS A 550 6.84 -21.78 18.54
CA HIS A 550 6.16 -21.24 19.71
C HIS A 550 7.18 -20.91 20.80
N LEU A 551 6.93 -19.82 21.52
CA LEU A 551 7.45 -19.62 22.86
C LEU A 551 6.38 -20.02 23.85
N ILE A 552 6.70 -21.01 24.67
CA ILE A 552 5.80 -21.55 25.67
C ILE A 552 6.33 -21.28 27.07
N ASP A 553 5.43 -21.06 28.02
CA ASP A 553 5.79 -20.90 29.43
C ASP A 553 5.91 -22.26 30.17
N GLU A 554 6.15 -22.20 31.49
CA GLU A 554 6.25 -23.38 32.35
C GLU A 554 4.97 -24.22 32.45
N HIS A 555 3.84 -23.71 31.95
CA HIS A 555 2.56 -24.40 31.88
C HIS A 555 2.20 -24.79 30.43
N ASP A 556 3.17 -24.78 29.50
CA ASP A 556 3.02 -24.99 28.05
C ASP A 556 1.96 -24.08 27.38
N VAL A 557 1.71 -22.89 27.94
CA VAL A 557 0.87 -21.88 27.30
C VAL A 557 1.72 -21.12 26.28
N ILE A 558 1.20 -20.98 25.06
CA ILE A 558 1.85 -20.21 24.00
C ILE A 558 1.79 -18.72 24.35
N VAL A 559 2.96 -18.13 24.58
CA VAL A 559 3.16 -16.71 24.86
C VAL A 559 3.32 -15.91 23.56
N ALA A 560 4.04 -16.46 22.60
CA ALA A 560 4.16 -15.94 21.25
C ALA A 560 4.33 -17.09 20.25
N GLN A 561 3.93 -16.88 19.01
CA GLN A 561 4.07 -17.87 17.96
C GLN A 561 4.39 -17.24 16.61
N ARG A 562 4.99 -18.03 15.73
CA ARG A 562 5.30 -17.67 14.35
C ARG A 562 5.25 -18.92 13.47
N ASP A 563 4.48 -18.84 12.38
CA ASP A 563 4.33 -19.91 11.41
C ASP A 563 4.83 -19.45 10.05
N MET A 564 5.66 -20.25 9.38
CA MET A 564 6.20 -19.92 8.06
C MET A 564 6.46 -21.18 7.23
N TYR A 565 6.45 -21.05 5.90
CA TYR A 565 7.11 -22.05 5.07
C TYR A 565 8.64 -21.96 5.23
N PRO A 566 9.37 -23.08 5.05
CA PRO A 566 10.83 -23.09 5.15
C PRO A 566 11.52 -22.15 4.15
N GLY A 567 12.77 -21.78 4.46
CA GLY A 567 13.58 -20.87 3.65
C GLY A 567 13.03 -19.46 3.63
N GLN A 568 12.60 -18.94 4.79
CA GLN A 568 11.92 -17.66 4.93
C GLN A 568 10.69 -17.53 4.02
N GLY A 569 9.90 -18.60 3.89
CA GLY A 569 8.70 -18.63 3.07
C GLY A 569 8.91 -19.05 1.60
N SER A 570 10.16 -19.19 1.13
CA SER A 570 10.46 -19.38 -0.29
C SER A 570 10.63 -20.84 -0.75
N LEU A 571 10.81 -21.80 0.18
CA LEU A 571 11.06 -23.20 -0.18
C LEU A 571 9.78 -24.03 -0.20
N ALA A 572 9.37 -24.43 -1.40
CA ALA A 572 8.47 -25.56 -1.59
C ALA A 572 9.23 -26.87 -1.32
N LEU A 573 9.16 -27.40 -0.09
CA LEU A 573 9.87 -28.63 0.32
C LEU A 573 9.61 -29.83 -0.61
N SER A 574 8.41 -29.93 -1.18
CA SER A 574 8.05 -31.00 -2.12
C SER A 574 8.87 -31.01 -3.42
N GLU A 575 9.52 -29.90 -3.74
CA GLU A 575 10.36 -29.73 -4.93
C GLU A 575 11.86 -29.69 -4.58
N GLN A 576 12.22 -29.91 -3.31
CA GLN A 576 13.61 -29.89 -2.88
C GLN A 576 14.23 -31.30 -2.90
N PRO A 577 15.51 -31.42 -3.31
CA PRO A 577 16.19 -32.70 -3.31
C PRO A 577 16.53 -33.17 -1.89
N ALA A 578 16.62 -34.48 -1.69
CA ALA A 578 17.21 -35.05 -0.49
C ALA A 578 18.64 -34.52 -0.28
N GLY A 579 19.02 -34.32 0.98
CA GLY A 579 20.28 -33.68 1.38
C GLY A 579 20.22 -32.15 1.38
N ARG A 580 19.10 -31.52 1.00
CA ARG A 580 18.92 -30.06 1.06
C ARG A 580 19.15 -29.54 2.48
N ARG A 581 20.05 -28.58 2.64
CA ARG A 581 20.35 -27.86 3.88
C ARG A 581 19.97 -26.40 3.74
N TRP A 582 19.37 -25.83 4.77
CA TRP A 582 19.06 -24.40 4.81
C TRP A 582 19.03 -23.91 6.25
N SER A 583 19.10 -22.59 6.40
CA SER A 583 18.98 -21.90 7.67
C SER A 583 17.76 -20.98 7.61
N ASP A 584 16.94 -21.00 8.66
CA ASP A 584 15.78 -20.13 8.83
C ASP A 584 15.95 -19.25 10.06
N ARG A 585 15.26 -18.11 10.07
CA ARG A 585 15.19 -17.20 11.20
C ARG A 585 13.74 -16.86 11.47
N TYR A 586 13.31 -16.97 12.72
CA TYR A 586 11.96 -16.68 13.18
C TYR A 586 12.01 -15.55 14.20
N THR A 587 11.28 -14.46 13.94
CA THR A 587 11.21 -13.33 14.88
C THR A 587 9.81 -13.29 15.49
N LEU A 588 9.74 -13.49 16.80
CA LEU A 588 8.49 -13.47 17.56
C LEU A 588 8.41 -12.17 18.36
N ARG A 589 7.34 -11.41 18.17
CA ARG A 589 7.04 -10.23 18.99
C ARG A 589 6.29 -10.66 20.24
N LEU A 590 6.84 -10.36 21.40
CA LEU A 590 6.19 -10.61 22.68
C LEU A 590 5.10 -9.56 22.90
N SER A 591 3.91 -9.98 23.30
CA SER A 591 2.84 -9.03 23.61
C SER A 591 3.30 -8.09 24.74
N PRO A 592 3.11 -6.76 24.63
CA PRO A 592 3.36 -5.83 25.73
C PRO A 592 2.50 -6.12 26.98
N LEU A 593 1.44 -6.91 26.81
CA LEU A 593 0.54 -7.36 27.87
C LEU A 593 1.01 -8.67 28.53
N THR A 594 2.06 -9.32 28.04
CA THR A 594 2.52 -10.61 28.58
C THR A 594 2.89 -10.48 30.06
N PRO A 595 2.32 -11.30 30.97
CA PRO A 595 2.74 -11.31 32.37
C PRO A 595 4.21 -11.68 32.49
N ALA A 596 4.96 -10.92 33.29
CA ALA A 596 6.38 -11.14 33.55
C ALA A 596 6.70 -10.93 35.05
N PRO A 597 7.69 -11.63 35.62
CA PRO A 597 8.66 -12.50 34.95
C PRO A 597 8.13 -13.90 34.65
N LYS A 598 8.68 -14.56 33.62
CA LYS A 598 8.36 -15.94 33.22
C LYS A 598 9.60 -16.69 32.74
N GLN A 599 9.59 -18.01 32.80
CA GLN A 599 10.57 -18.87 32.14
C GLN A 599 9.94 -19.44 30.87
N LEU A 600 10.55 -19.15 29.72
CA LEU A 600 10.04 -19.55 28.42
C LEU A 600 10.95 -20.61 27.78
N ARG A 601 10.36 -21.48 26.96
CA ARG A 601 11.07 -22.48 26.15
C ARG A 601 10.57 -22.44 24.72
N TRP A 602 11.41 -22.83 23.77
CA TRP A 602 11.00 -22.96 22.38
C TRP A 602 10.32 -24.29 22.16
N ALA A 603 9.23 -24.30 21.41
CA ALA A 603 8.60 -25.49 20.88
C ALA A 603 8.47 -25.35 19.36
N VAL A 604 9.15 -26.23 18.61
CA VAL A 604 9.22 -26.17 17.15
C VAL A 604 8.73 -27.47 16.54
N GLY A 605 7.91 -27.39 15.50
CA GLY A 605 7.52 -28.56 14.73
C GLY A 605 6.97 -28.20 13.35
N LEU A 606 6.47 -29.21 12.65
CA LEU A 606 5.95 -29.07 11.30
C LEU A 606 4.53 -29.60 11.18
N TYR A 607 3.75 -29.00 10.29
CA TYR A 607 2.40 -29.44 9.99
C TYR A 607 2.01 -29.18 8.54
N ASP A 608 1.01 -29.90 8.07
CA ASP A 608 0.35 -29.65 6.81
C ASP A 608 -0.73 -28.58 7.00
N HIS A 609 -0.58 -27.43 6.37
CA HIS A 609 -1.51 -26.31 6.54
C HIS A 609 -2.94 -26.62 6.08
N ALA A 610 -3.12 -27.46 5.06
CA ALA A 610 -4.43 -27.77 4.52
C ALA A 610 -5.25 -28.68 5.44
N THR A 611 -4.57 -29.57 6.18
CA THR A 611 -5.21 -30.57 7.04
C THR A 611 -5.05 -30.31 8.54
N GLY A 612 -4.08 -29.49 8.93
CA GLY A 612 -3.68 -29.29 10.33
C GLY A 612 -2.88 -30.45 10.92
N GLU A 613 -2.59 -31.50 10.14
CA GLU A 613 -1.87 -32.69 10.59
C GLU A 613 -0.42 -32.35 10.95
N ARG A 614 0.00 -32.66 12.17
CA ARG A 614 1.37 -32.43 12.66
C ARG A 614 2.27 -33.62 12.36
N LEU A 615 3.53 -33.34 12.01
CA LEU A 615 4.53 -34.38 11.78
C LEU A 615 5.11 -34.89 13.11
N PRO A 616 5.05 -36.21 13.38
CA PRO A 616 5.57 -36.76 14.62
C PRO A 616 7.10 -36.87 14.60
N LEU A 617 7.67 -36.84 15.79
CA LEU A 617 9.02 -37.24 16.14
C LEU A 617 9.05 -38.74 16.46
N ALA A 618 10.26 -39.30 16.55
CA ALA A 618 10.46 -40.72 16.85
C ALA A 618 9.90 -41.15 18.23
N ASN A 619 9.76 -40.23 19.17
CA ASN A 619 9.19 -40.46 20.49
C ASN A 619 7.65 -40.32 20.52
N GLY A 620 7.01 -40.00 19.39
CA GLY A 620 5.57 -39.79 19.30
C GLY A 620 5.10 -38.35 19.56
N ASP A 621 5.98 -37.47 20.06
CA ASP A 621 5.67 -36.03 20.17
C ASP A 621 5.59 -35.38 18.79
N ASP A 622 4.97 -34.21 18.68
CA ASP A 622 4.85 -33.45 17.43
C ASP A 622 5.77 -32.21 17.34
N ARG A 623 6.56 -31.99 18.39
CA ARG A 623 7.39 -30.79 18.57
C ARG A 623 8.64 -31.08 19.37
N ALA A 624 9.74 -30.45 18.97
CA ALA A 624 10.97 -30.41 19.75
C ALA A 624 10.90 -29.23 20.73
N ILE A 625 11.10 -29.51 22.02
CA ILE A 625 11.16 -28.48 23.07
C ILE A 625 12.59 -28.30 23.52
N PHE A 626 13.11 -27.06 23.49
CA PHE A 626 14.50 -26.77 23.83
C PHE A 626 14.74 -25.31 24.20
N GLY A 627 15.93 -25.04 24.75
CA GLY A 627 16.36 -23.72 25.20
C GLY A 627 15.61 -23.24 26.44
N ALA A 628 16.09 -22.14 27.01
CA ALA A 628 15.44 -21.41 28.10
C ALA A 628 15.63 -19.92 27.87
N ILE A 629 14.56 -19.13 28.00
CA ILE A 629 14.58 -17.67 27.93
C ILE A 629 13.91 -17.16 29.19
N GLU A 630 14.63 -16.36 29.97
CA GLU A 630 14.05 -15.61 31.06
C GLU A 630 13.37 -14.35 30.50
N LEU A 631 12.07 -14.20 30.74
CA LEU A 631 11.34 -12.99 30.42
C LEU A 631 11.42 -12.05 31.63
N GLY A 632 12.12 -10.93 31.46
CA GLY A 632 12.25 -9.89 32.47
C GLY A 632 10.98 -9.07 32.64
N ARG A 633 10.86 -8.38 33.78
CA ARG A 633 9.77 -7.42 33.99
C ARG A 633 9.92 -6.25 33.03
N ARG A 634 8.78 -5.74 32.54
CA ARG A 634 8.73 -4.49 31.78
C ARG A 634 9.27 -3.34 32.64
N THR A 635 10.23 -2.58 32.10
CA THR A 635 10.77 -1.37 32.74
C THR A 635 10.23 -0.07 32.15
N ASP A 636 9.57 -0.14 30.99
CA ASP A 636 8.90 1.01 30.37
C ASP A 636 7.66 1.43 31.17
N ALA A 637 7.63 2.69 31.61
CA ALA A 637 6.55 3.30 32.38
C ALA A 637 5.37 3.79 31.52
N SER A 638 5.43 3.64 30.20
CA SER A 638 4.33 3.95 29.30
C SER A 638 3.13 3.04 29.58
N PRO A 639 1.89 3.52 29.42
CA PRO A 639 0.71 2.68 29.60
C PRO A 639 0.73 1.49 28.63
N LEU A 640 0.20 0.36 29.11
CA LEU A 640 -0.07 -0.83 28.30
C LEU A 640 -1.07 -0.54 27.18
N LEU A 641 -2.13 0.21 27.49
CA LEU A 641 -3.21 0.57 26.57
C LEU A 641 -3.69 2.00 26.86
N ARG A 642 -4.12 2.69 25.80
CA ARG A 642 -4.76 4.00 25.84
C ARG A 642 -6.15 3.89 25.24
N TYR A 643 -7.17 4.37 25.92
CA TYR A 643 -8.55 4.35 25.44
C TYR A 643 -8.97 5.71 24.90
N ALA A 644 -9.93 5.70 23.96
CA ALA A 644 -10.37 6.90 23.24
C ALA A 644 -10.84 8.06 24.15
N ASN A 645 -11.40 7.75 25.32
CA ASN A 645 -11.87 8.74 26.29
C ASN A 645 -10.74 9.39 27.11
N GLY A 646 -9.53 8.81 27.12
CA GLY A 646 -8.39 9.27 27.92
C GLY A 646 -8.06 8.37 29.13
N LEU A 647 -8.73 7.22 29.27
CA LEU A 647 -8.38 6.19 30.24
C LEU A 647 -7.12 5.42 29.80
N GLU A 648 -6.24 5.07 30.72
CA GLU A 648 -5.00 4.36 30.45
C GLU A 648 -4.84 3.14 31.36
N LEU A 649 -4.54 1.97 30.78
CA LEU A 649 -4.13 0.78 31.54
C LEU A 649 -2.62 0.85 31.76
N LEU A 650 -2.17 0.89 33.01
CA LEU A 650 -0.75 0.94 33.38
C LEU A 650 -0.14 -0.44 33.57
N GLY A 651 -0.93 -1.41 34.05
CA GLY A 651 -0.44 -2.73 34.40
C GLY A 651 -1.54 -3.62 34.93
N TYR A 652 -1.25 -4.91 35.06
CA TYR A 652 -2.12 -5.84 35.77
C TYR A 652 -1.32 -6.98 36.41
N ALA A 653 -1.90 -7.60 37.43
CA ALA A 653 -1.34 -8.74 38.15
C ALA A 653 -2.39 -9.84 38.30
N LEU A 654 -1.94 -11.09 38.33
CA LEU A 654 -2.78 -12.30 38.40
C LEU A 654 -2.36 -13.14 39.60
N ASP A 655 -3.34 -13.66 40.34
CA ASP A 655 -3.13 -14.60 41.44
C ASP A 655 -4.31 -15.58 41.54
N PRO A 656 -4.12 -16.91 41.37
CA PRO A 656 -2.88 -17.62 41.04
C PRO A 656 -2.55 -17.61 39.53
N SER A 657 -1.34 -18.03 39.15
CA SER A 657 -0.88 -18.11 37.76
C SER A 657 -1.32 -19.37 37.00
N ALA A 658 -1.77 -20.40 37.71
CA ALA A 658 -2.37 -21.62 37.17
C ALA A 658 -3.70 -21.88 37.87
N LEU A 659 -4.70 -22.30 37.11
CA LEU A 659 -6.07 -22.43 37.59
C LEU A 659 -6.49 -23.90 37.71
N MET A 660 -7.33 -24.16 38.70
CA MET A 660 -8.11 -25.40 38.83
C MET A 660 -9.59 -25.05 38.69
N PRO A 661 -10.45 -25.98 38.26
CA PRO A 661 -11.90 -25.81 38.36
C PRO A 661 -12.30 -25.46 39.80
N GLY A 662 -13.26 -24.54 39.94
CA GLY A 662 -13.71 -24.03 41.25
C GLY A 662 -12.79 -23.02 41.94
N ALA A 663 -11.59 -22.76 41.41
CA ALA A 663 -10.69 -21.76 41.97
C ALA A 663 -11.15 -20.33 41.66
N THR A 664 -10.74 -19.37 42.49
CA THR A 664 -10.95 -17.94 42.21
C THR A 664 -9.68 -17.33 41.65
N LEU A 665 -9.74 -16.79 40.43
CA LEU A 665 -8.68 -15.96 39.85
C LEU A 665 -8.86 -14.51 40.32
N THR A 666 -7.88 -13.99 41.06
CA THR A 666 -7.80 -12.58 41.39
C THR A 666 -6.98 -11.84 40.33
N VAL A 667 -7.58 -10.82 39.71
CA VAL A 667 -6.93 -9.94 38.74
C VAL A 667 -6.94 -8.52 39.27
N THR A 668 -5.77 -7.94 39.51
CA THR A 668 -5.64 -6.54 39.89
C THR A 668 -5.17 -5.73 38.68
N THR A 669 -5.99 -4.81 38.20
CA THR A 669 -5.67 -3.89 37.10
C THR A 669 -5.34 -2.51 37.66
N ARG A 670 -4.36 -1.82 37.06
CA ARG A 670 -3.91 -0.48 37.46
C ARG A 670 -4.20 0.51 36.35
N TRP A 671 -4.87 1.60 36.68
CA TRP A 671 -5.41 2.54 35.73
C TRP A 671 -5.01 3.97 36.06
N ARG A 672 -5.04 4.83 35.04
CA ARG A 672 -4.90 6.28 35.21
C ARG A 672 -5.84 7.00 34.26
N ALA A 673 -6.51 8.03 34.75
CA ALA A 673 -7.25 8.97 33.91
C ALA A 673 -6.28 10.07 33.44
N ALA A 674 -5.97 10.15 32.13
CA ALA A 674 -5.06 11.18 31.62
C ALA A 674 -5.68 12.60 31.65
N ARG A 675 -7.01 12.67 31.73
CA ARG A 675 -7.84 13.87 31.82
C ARG A 675 -9.17 13.51 32.49
N PRO A 676 -9.98 14.49 32.92
CA PRO A 676 -11.34 14.23 33.39
C PRO A 676 -12.13 13.39 32.37
N LEU A 677 -12.70 12.28 32.83
CA LEU A 677 -13.42 11.34 31.99
C LEU A 677 -14.90 11.74 31.88
N PRO A 678 -15.50 11.68 30.69
CA PRO A 678 -16.84 12.24 30.46
C PRO A 678 -17.98 11.34 30.94
N ASP A 679 -17.76 10.02 30.97
CA ASP A 679 -18.82 9.03 31.17
C ASP A 679 -18.37 7.96 32.18
N ASP A 680 -19.31 7.50 33.00
CA ASP A 680 -19.14 6.34 33.87
C ASP A 680 -19.33 5.05 33.05
N LEU A 681 -18.46 4.07 33.28
CA LEU A 681 -18.40 2.85 32.48
C LEU A 681 -18.30 1.61 33.37
N ASN A 682 -18.70 0.47 32.81
CA ASN A 682 -18.44 -0.83 33.39
C ASN A 682 -17.16 -1.43 32.80
N VAL A 683 -16.40 -2.11 33.64
CA VAL A 683 -15.28 -2.96 33.23
C VAL A 683 -15.61 -4.41 33.46
N SER A 684 -15.49 -5.22 32.41
CA SER A 684 -15.69 -6.68 32.43
C SER A 684 -14.36 -7.39 32.26
N LEU A 685 -14.07 -8.34 33.16
CA LEU A 685 -13.06 -9.37 32.92
C LEU A 685 -13.76 -10.70 32.69
N GLN A 686 -13.34 -11.42 31.65
CA GLN A 686 -13.94 -12.69 31.24
C GLN A 686 -12.84 -13.72 30.99
N LEU A 687 -13.03 -14.94 31.48
CA LEU A 687 -12.19 -16.09 31.16
C LEU A 687 -12.97 -17.02 30.23
N LEU A 688 -12.49 -17.18 29.00
CA LEU A 688 -13.18 -17.94 27.96
C LEU A 688 -12.26 -18.80 27.10
N ASP A 689 -12.78 -19.89 26.57
CA ASP A 689 -12.05 -20.79 25.68
C ASP A 689 -11.98 -20.25 24.23
N ASP A 690 -11.44 -21.05 23.32
CA ASP A 690 -11.37 -20.70 21.90
C ASP A 690 -12.75 -20.73 21.22
N GLY A 691 -13.72 -21.48 21.77
CA GLY A 691 -15.13 -21.49 21.35
C GLY A 691 -15.97 -20.33 21.89
N ALA A 692 -15.35 -19.41 22.63
CA ALA A 692 -15.99 -18.30 23.33
C ALA A 692 -16.95 -18.72 24.46
N ASN A 693 -16.83 -19.95 24.97
CA ASN A 693 -17.51 -20.36 26.18
C ASN A 693 -16.84 -19.72 27.38
N LYS A 694 -17.63 -18.95 28.17
CA LYS A 694 -17.14 -18.26 29.36
C LYS A 694 -17.21 -19.20 30.57
N ILE A 695 -16.08 -19.39 31.23
CA ILE A 695 -15.96 -20.20 32.46
C ILE A 695 -15.84 -19.34 33.72
N ALA A 696 -15.56 -18.04 33.57
CA ALA A 696 -15.61 -17.06 34.65
C ALA A 696 -15.87 -15.66 34.09
N GLN A 697 -16.55 -14.80 34.83
CA GLN A 697 -16.73 -13.39 34.49
C GLN A 697 -16.94 -12.56 35.75
N GLN A 698 -16.46 -11.31 35.73
CA GLN A 698 -16.87 -10.30 36.68
C GLN A 698 -16.95 -8.92 36.04
N ASP A 699 -18.05 -8.22 36.30
CA ASP A 699 -18.30 -6.86 35.85
C ASP A 699 -18.28 -5.91 37.07
N LEU A 700 -17.58 -4.79 36.96
CA LEU A 700 -17.56 -3.74 37.97
C LEU A 700 -18.00 -2.42 37.34
N GLY A 701 -19.03 -1.78 37.90
CA GLY A 701 -19.40 -0.42 37.54
C GLY A 701 -18.46 0.59 38.18
N GLN A 702 -17.96 1.54 37.38
CA GLN A 702 -16.99 2.53 37.82
C GLN A 702 -17.49 3.95 37.55
N MET A 703 -17.50 4.78 38.60
CA MET A 703 -17.78 6.20 38.51
C MET A 703 -16.55 6.95 38.00
N LEU A 704 -16.18 6.70 36.74
CA LEU A 704 -14.99 7.26 36.09
C LEU A 704 -14.99 8.80 36.08
N THR A 705 -16.16 9.43 36.07
CA THR A 705 -16.30 10.89 36.18
C THR A 705 -15.76 11.45 37.50
N GLN A 706 -15.69 10.60 38.55
CA GLN A 706 -15.15 10.96 39.87
C GLN A 706 -13.66 10.64 40.01
N TRP A 707 -13.03 10.03 39.00
CA TRP A 707 -11.62 9.67 39.08
C TRP A 707 -10.73 10.91 38.96
N PRO A 708 -9.82 11.15 39.92
CA PRO A 708 -8.85 12.23 39.81
C PRO A 708 -7.91 12.02 38.61
N ALA A 709 -7.77 13.07 37.77
CA ALA A 709 -6.88 13.03 36.62
C ALA A 709 -5.41 12.96 37.07
N GLY A 710 -4.66 12.03 36.49
CA GLY A 710 -3.24 11.80 36.76
C GLY A 710 -2.94 10.80 37.88
N GLU A 711 -3.92 10.46 38.73
CA GLU A 711 -3.73 9.50 39.82
C GLU A 711 -3.89 8.06 39.35
N GLU A 712 -3.15 7.15 40.00
CA GLU A 712 -3.22 5.71 39.76
C GLU A 712 -4.30 5.07 40.64
N ILE A 713 -5.21 4.33 40.01
CA ILE A 713 -6.30 3.62 40.67
C ILE A 713 -6.18 2.13 40.37
N ALA A 714 -6.24 1.30 41.42
CA ALA A 714 -6.21 -0.15 41.30
C ALA A 714 -7.62 -0.74 41.45
N LEU A 715 -8.02 -1.58 40.51
CA LEU A 715 -9.27 -2.34 40.56
C LEU A 715 -8.96 -3.82 40.73
N THR A 716 -9.60 -4.46 41.70
CA THR A 716 -9.43 -5.90 41.95
C THR A 716 -10.68 -6.65 41.55
N HIS A 717 -10.49 -7.66 40.71
CA HIS A 717 -11.52 -8.55 40.20
C HIS A 717 -11.29 -9.96 40.76
N ALA A 718 -12.32 -10.57 41.33
CA ALA A 718 -12.36 -11.97 41.74
C ALA A 718 -13.26 -12.76 40.77
N LEU A 719 -12.64 -13.51 39.86
CA LEU A 719 -13.31 -14.35 38.88
C LEU A 719 -13.40 -15.78 39.43
N ALA A 720 -14.59 -16.21 39.84
CA ALA A 720 -14.83 -17.61 40.22
C ALA A 720 -14.86 -18.49 38.96
N VAL A 721 -13.89 -19.39 38.84
CA VAL A 721 -13.82 -20.38 37.76
C VAL A 721 -14.87 -21.45 38.01
N SER A 722 -15.68 -21.75 36.99
CA SER A 722 -16.67 -22.81 37.04
C SER A 722 -16.07 -24.15 37.49
N ASP A 723 -16.80 -24.88 38.33
CA ASP A 723 -16.46 -26.25 38.73
C ASP A 723 -16.45 -27.24 37.54
N ASP A 724 -17.23 -26.92 36.49
CA ASP A 724 -17.34 -27.72 35.27
C ASP A 724 -16.32 -27.31 34.20
N ALA A 725 -15.37 -26.43 34.54
CA ALA A 725 -14.36 -25.96 33.59
C ALA A 725 -13.49 -27.12 33.11
N THR A 726 -13.50 -27.36 31.80
CA THR A 726 -12.66 -28.43 31.21
C THR A 726 -11.17 -28.03 31.25
N PRO A 727 -10.25 -28.99 31.43
CA PRO A 727 -8.82 -28.72 31.32
C PRO A 727 -8.48 -28.14 29.95
N GLY A 728 -7.75 -27.02 29.91
CA GLY A 728 -7.51 -26.31 28.67
C GLY A 728 -6.82 -24.96 28.85
N VAL A 729 -6.62 -24.26 27.73
CA VAL A 729 -6.08 -22.89 27.73
C VAL A 729 -7.21 -21.91 27.47
N TYR A 730 -7.33 -20.91 28.33
CA TYR A 730 -8.38 -19.92 28.33
C TYR A 730 -7.79 -18.51 28.17
N ARG A 731 -8.50 -17.63 27.48
CA ARG A 731 -8.15 -16.22 27.29
C ARG A 731 -8.79 -15.38 28.40
N LEU A 732 -7.98 -14.54 29.05
CA LEU A 732 -8.46 -13.49 29.94
C LEU A 732 -8.72 -12.23 29.12
N LEU A 733 -9.99 -11.90 28.93
CA LEU A 733 -10.46 -10.78 28.13
C LEU A 733 -10.85 -9.59 29.01
N LEU A 734 -10.48 -8.39 28.59
CA LEU A 734 -10.81 -7.11 29.21
C LEU A 734 -11.67 -6.27 28.27
N VAL A 735 -12.80 -5.79 28.78
CA VAL A 735 -13.77 -4.97 28.03
C VAL A 735 -14.25 -3.82 28.89
N TRP A 736 -14.19 -2.60 28.35
CA TRP A 736 -14.89 -1.44 28.90
C TRP A 736 -16.13 -1.16 28.08
N TYR A 737 -17.27 -0.95 28.73
CA TYR A 737 -18.53 -0.69 28.05
C TYR A 737 -19.45 0.25 28.82
N ALA A 738 -20.30 0.98 28.09
CA ALA A 738 -21.32 1.83 28.69
C ALA A 738 -22.47 0.97 29.26
N PRO A 739 -22.93 1.23 30.50
CA PRO A 739 -23.94 0.39 31.15
C PRO A 739 -25.29 0.38 30.43
N ASP A 740 -25.64 1.47 29.73
CA ASP A 740 -26.98 1.66 29.16
C ASP A 740 -27.18 0.98 27.80
N ASN A 741 -26.14 0.97 26.96
CA ASN A 741 -26.23 0.50 25.57
C ASN A 741 -25.15 -0.53 25.19
N PHE A 742 -24.30 -0.92 26.15
CA PHE A 742 -23.19 -1.86 25.95
C PHE A 742 -22.19 -1.44 24.87
N ALA A 743 -22.16 -0.17 24.49
CA ALA A 743 -21.17 0.36 23.57
C ALA A 743 -19.78 0.19 24.19
N ARG A 744 -18.89 -0.49 23.47
CA ARG A 744 -17.53 -0.80 23.93
C ARG A 744 -16.59 0.36 23.66
N LEU A 745 -15.58 0.50 24.51
CA LEU A 745 -14.59 1.55 24.41
C LEU A 745 -13.36 1.07 23.61
N PRO A 746 -13.04 1.71 22.48
CA PRO A 746 -11.84 1.43 21.69
C PRO A 746 -10.53 1.64 22.47
N ALA A 747 -9.62 0.67 22.37
CA ALA A 747 -8.27 0.73 22.90
C ALA A 747 -7.22 0.86 21.79
N TYR A 748 -6.13 1.53 22.13
CA TYR A 748 -4.97 1.81 21.29
C TYR A 748 -3.71 1.44 22.05
N ASP A 749 -2.66 1.06 21.33
CA ASP A 749 -1.34 0.82 21.92
C ASP A 749 -0.62 2.15 22.22
N ALA A 750 0.59 2.08 22.80
CA ALA A 750 1.38 3.27 23.11
C ALA A 750 1.70 4.15 21.87
N PRO A 751 2.05 3.58 20.70
CA PRO A 751 2.14 4.30 19.42
C PRO A 751 0.83 4.89 18.86
N GLY A 752 -0.34 4.49 19.38
CA GLY A 752 -1.65 4.97 18.93
C GLY A 752 -2.26 4.13 17.79
N GLN A 753 -1.80 2.90 17.58
CA GLN A 753 -2.47 1.94 16.71
C GLN A 753 -3.67 1.33 17.42
N PHE A 754 -4.77 1.16 16.69
CA PHE A 754 -5.98 0.53 17.22
C PHE A 754 -5.73 -0.95 17.53
N VAL A 755 -6.04 -1.38 18.77
CA VAL A 755 -5.85 -2.75 19.24
C VAL A 755 -7.16 -3.55 19.22
N GLY A 756 -8.29 -2.86 19.41
CA GLY A 756 -9.61 -3.49 19.52
C GLY A 756 -10.47 -2.82 20.59
N ASP A 757 -11.68 -3.32 20.77
CA ASP A 757 -12.58 -2.95 21.87
C ASP A 757 -12.80 -4.11 22.88
N GLN A 758 -12.21 -5.27 22.58
CA GLN A 758 -12.09 -6.43 23.45
C GLN A 758 -10.63 -6.88 23.48
N ILE A 759 -9.99 -6.80 24.64
CA ILE A 759 -8.54 -6.96 24.73
C ILE A 759 -8.19 -8.25 25.45
N THR A 760 -7.48 -9.15 24.78
CA THR A 760 -6.92 -10.33 25.46
C THR A 760 -5.69 -9.90 26.25
N LEU A 761 -5.78 -9.91 27.57
CA LEU A 761 -4.66 -9.58 28.47
C LEU A 761 -3.59 -10.67 28.43
N THR A 762 -4.00 -11.92 28.67
CA THR A 762 -3.13 -13.10 28.63
C THR A 762 -3.94 -14.36 28.36
N ARG A 763 -3.23 -15.48 28.19
CA ARG A 763 -3.77 -16.84 28.24
C ARG A 763 -3.36 -17.51 29.54
N LEU A 764 -4.23 -18.38 30.06
CA LEU A 764 -4.05 -19.13 31.31
C LEU A 764 -4.43 -20.58 31.10
N ARG A 765 -3.75 -21.51 31.77
CA ARG A 765 -4.12 -22.93 31.75
C ARG A 765 -4.98 -23.28 32.97
N VAL A 766 -6.12 -23.90 32.71
CA VAL A 766 -6.92 -24.63 33.70
C VAL A 766 -6.53 -26.09 33.61
N ARG A 767 -6.20 -26.71 34.75
CA ARG A 767 -5.72 -28.10 34.82
C ARG A 767 -6.78 -29.08 35.26
#